data_AF-A0A9J7E4E2-F1
#
_entry.id   AF-A0A9J7E4E2-F1
#
_cell.length_a   1.000
_cell.length_b   1.000
_cell.length_c   1.000
_cell.angle_alpha   90.00
_cell.angle_beta   90.00
_cell.angle_gamma   90.00
#
_symmetry.space_group_name_H-M   'P 1'
#
loop_
_entity.id
_entity.type
_entity.pdbx_description
1 polymer ?
#
loop_
_entity_poly.entity_id
_entity_poly.type
_entity_poly.pdbx_seq_one_letter_code
_entity_poly.pdbx_strand_id
1 'polypeptide(L)'
;MAPPNFEGDFQELSENQLEFIKTVIEEQGFQNYKVTIKAAGAAGDNYTANVKRITVEGENGTLSMIGKIAPTNEMIRKRMGSQISFGNECIIYSEFLPKLRELQTKIDTPEEDLYKFPKCYGANSEGPNEVILIEDLKSSDYNMLDRLKPISDECMRSVLKNLAIYHSLSYVLKNKEPDTFNYFKDSLKDMWGAMLEFPPEELGLFFQLEEFAIGVLDNPEHKSLLKNKVAEAIKSAAKMVKFEAGSRFSVIQHGDAWVNNIMFKFEGESVKDSILIDYQQSKNSCPVYDLLYVIINCTDHESRVKNFYNWLDYYHAELDKSLSNYGLKANYVYPRDQLDADLKRYGKLTFGCCILFTSVLTANSEEATKMKESVDAQGFNEVAGSMDIFQSETTGRMKKRITDVIESFLAFGLICSTINSKKSQITMSQLNIEGDFQDISGPQLEFIKKVVEENGFKDSKVTIKNFAEVGDNYGASVKRVIVEGENGTLSMIAKIAPTTEFLRTRANTHVTFGNEHLMYTKFLPKLIEFQKKEEVPEDELFKFPKCYGSNPEAPNEVILLEDLKCKDYVMKDRMQSLSDECVTDILKSLAVFHSFSYVLKHKEPDTYNFFKDNLKDFMAALANSPDMDNFEVLENFVIEILEDPEHKNIIKNKLSQIPQAAAKIAKLECDSRYAVILHGDAWTNNIMFRFEGETLKNSMLIDYQLSKNASPAYDLLYVLFNCTEYETRHKNFYNWLDCYYTQLEKSLSNFGLKANYVYPRDKLDADLMRYGKMMFGWCIVLCSILTVKPEEAAKIKESMEAEVPVEVTDAADFFQADTTVRLKTRVTGLIKSFVEYGLFI
;
A
#
# COMPACT_ATOMS: atom_id res chain seq x y z
N MET A 1 -2.38 39.71 44.39
CA MET A 1 -3.28 39.57 45.58
C MET A 1 -4.38 38.60 45.18
N ALA A 2 -4.85 37.70 46.06
CA ALA A 2 -5.96 36.80 45.72
C ALA A 2 -7.22 37.61 45.40
N PRO A 3 -7.92 37.38 44.27
CA PRO A 3 -9.21 38.00 44.04
C PRO A 3 -10.19 37.56 45.15
N PRO A 4 -10.98 38.48 45.75
CA PRO A 4 -11.69 38.25 47.01
C PRO A 4 -12.74 37.12 47.01
N ASN A 5 -13.03 36.53 45.84
CA ASN A 5 -14.08 35.53 45.65
C ASN A 5 -13.57 34.13 45.25
N PHE A 6 -12.25 33.93 45.15
CA PHE A 6 -11.64 32.66 44.76
C PHE A 6 -11.05 31.90 45.95
N GLU A 7 -11.38 30.62 46.07
CA GLU A 7 -10.85 29.70 47.09
C GLU A 7 -10.35 28.39 46.44
N GLY A 8 -9.40 27.71 47.10
CA GLY A 8 -8.83 26.43 46.65
C GLY A 8 -7.54 26.56 45.82
N ASP A 9 -7.37 25.69 44.82
CA ASP A 9 -6.12 25.47 44.07
C ASP A 9 -5.89 26.50 42.95
N PHE A 10 -6.03 27.79 43.24
CA PHE A 10 -5.92 28.87 42.25
C PHE A 10 -4.56 29.59 42.25
N GLN A 11 -3.67 29.29 43.20
CA GLN A 11 -2.40 30.00 43.40
C GLN A 11 -1.41 29.82 42.23
N GLU A 12 -1.56 28.74 41.45
CA GLU A 12 -0.71 28.43 40.29
C GLU A 12 -1.16 29.13 39.01
N LEU A 13 -2.31 29.83 39.03
CA LEU A 13 -2.87 30.53 37.88
C LEU A 13 -2.34 31.98 37.84
N SER A 14 -2.05 32.48 36.64
CA SER A 14 -1.71 33.89 36.46
C SER A 14 -2.92 34.82 36.66
N GLU A 15 -2.65 36.10 36.92
CA GLU A 15 -3.69 37.13 37.03
C GLU A 15 -4.55 37.21 35.76
N ASN A 16 -3.95 37.08 34.57
CA ASN A 16 -4.67 37.09 33.29
C ASN A 16 -5.57 35.87 33.12
N GLN A 17 -5.12 34.68 33.54
CA GLN A 17 -5.94 33.47 33.49
C GLN A 17 -7.14 33.58 34.46
N LEU A 18 -6.93 34.14 35.65
CA LEU A 18 -8.00 34.39 36.62
C LEU A 18 -9.01 35.42 36.12
N GLU A 19 -8.56 36.50 35.48
CA GLU A 19 -9.44 37.52 34.92
C GLU A 19 -10.26 36.98 33.75
N PHE A 20 -9.66 36.12 32.92
CA PHE A 20 -10.41 35.43 31.86
C PHE A 20 -11.50 34.53 32.43
N ILE A 21 -11.19 33.71 33.45
CA ILE A 21 -12.18 32.86 34.12
C ILE A 21 -13.31 33.71 34.70
N LYS A 22 -12.97 34.81 35.36
CA LYS A 22 -13.94 35.75 35.93
C LYS A 22 -14.85 36.33 34.85
N THR A 23 -14.29 36.78 33.73
CA THR A 23 -15.04 37.33 32.59
C THR A 23 -16.06 36.31 32.07
N VAL A 24 -15.65 35.06 31.84
CA VAL A 24 -16.54 33.99 31.37
C VAL A 24 -17.67 33.70 32.38
N ILE A 25 -17.37 33.73 33.69
CA ILE A 25 -18.39 33.55 34.74
C ILE A 25 -19.44 34.67 34.69
N GLU A 26 -19.00 35.91 34.56
CA GLU A 26 -19.87 37.09 34.45
C GLU A 26 -20.73 37.03 33.17
N GLU A 27 -20.16 36.55 32.05
CA GLU A 27 -20.89 36.31 30.79
C GLU A 27 -21.95 35.21 30.90
N GLN A 28 -21.78 34.24 31.81
CA GLN A 28 -22.84 33.26 32.15
C GLN A 28 -23.92 33.86 33.07
N GLY A 29 -23.84 35.14 33.43
CA GLY A 29 -24.86 35.85 34.21
C GLY A 29 -24.74 35.65 35.73
N PHE A 30 -23.58 35.23 36.23
CA PHE A 30 -23.32 35.16 37.66
C PHE A 30 -22.85 36.52 38.19
N GLN A 31 -23.51 37.01 39.24
CA GLN A 31 -23.13 38.21 40.00
C GLN A 31 -23.00 37.82 41.48
N ASN A 32 -22.10 38.47 42.23
CA ASN A 32 -21.85 38.17 43.65
C ASN A 32 -21.65 36.67 43.95
N TYR A 33 -20.72 36.04 43.24
CA TYR A 33 -20.49 34.60 43.31
C TYR A 33 -19.25 34.25 44.14
N LYS A 34 -19.23 33.00 44.61
CA LYS A 34 -18.06 32.34 45.17
C LYS A 34 -17.51 31.33 44.15
N VAL A 35 -16.21 31.36 43.90
CA VAL A 35 -15.52 30.41 43.02
C VAL A 35 -14.65 29.47 43.85
N THR A 36 -14.87 28.17 43.69
CA THR A 36 -14.01 27.13 44.27
C THR A 36 -13.28 26.41 43.14
N ILE A 37 -11.94 26.44 43.18
CA ILE A 37 -11.08 25.74 42.22
C ILE A 37 -10.45 24.53 42.92
N LYS A 38 -10.57 23.35 42.32
CA LYS A 38 -9.94 22.11 42.81
C LYS A 38 -9.30 21.36 41.66
N ALA A 39 -8.30 20.53 41.91
CA ALA A 39 -7.84 19.55 40.92
C ALA A 39 -9.01 18.68 40.38
N ALA A 40 -9.05 18.44 39.08
CA ALA A 40 -10.01 17.54 38.43
C ALA A 40 -9.33 16.23 38.00
N GLY A 41 -9.98 15.10 38.30
CA GLY A 41 -9.45 13.76 38.00
C GLY A 41 -8.62 13.15 39.14
N ALA A 42 -8.15 11.92 38.96
CA ALA A 42 -7.18 11.30 39.84
C ALA A 42 -5.76 11.71 39.46
N ALA A 43 -4.82 11.50 40.39
CA ALA A 43 -3.40 11.76 40.12
C ALA A 43 -2.92 10.88 38.95
N GLY A 44 -2.33 11.51 37.93
CA GLY A 44 -1.89 10.84 36.71
C GLY A 44 -2.92 10.71 35.59
N ASP A 45 -4.09 11.35 35.67
CA ASP A 45 -5.06 11.37 34.54
C ASP A 45 -4.74 12.46 33.50
N ASN A 46 -3.99 13.50 33.88
CA ASN A 46 -3.77 14.69 33.06
C ASN A 46 -2.27 15.00 32.91
N TYR A 47 -1.67 14.54 31.81
CA TYR A 47 -0.21 14.63 31.58
C TYR A 47 0.24 15.97 31.01
N THR A 48 -0.57 16.67 30.21
CA THR A 48 -0.16 17.85 29.41
C THR A 48 -0.71 19.18 29.91
N ALA A 49 -1.71 19.18 30.81
CA ALA A 49 -2.38 20.38 31.29
C ALA A 49 -2.71 20.32 32.79
N ASN A 50 -2.89 21.50 33.39
CA ASN A 50 -3.50 21.64 34.71
C ASN A 50 -5.02 21.67 34.53
N VAL A 51 -5.65 20.52 34.73
CA VAL A 51 -7.11 20.39 34.66
C VAL A 51 -7.70 20.64 36.04
N LYS A 52 -8.50 21.70 36.15
CA LYS A 52 -9.13 22.11 37.41
C LYS A 52 -10.65 22.06 37.27
N ARG A 53 -11.34 21.60 38.29
CA ARG A 53 -12.79 21.75 38.45
C ARG A 53 -13.05 23.11 39.06
N ILE A 54 -13.85 23.92 38.39
CA ILE A 54 -14.24 25.26 38.80
C ILE A 54 -15.73 25.20 39.14
N THR A 55 -16.06 25.34 40.42
CA THR A 55 -17.43 25.41 40.89
C THR A 55 -17.75 26.85 41.24
N VAL A 56 -18.80 27.39 40.62
CA VAL A 56 -19.29 28.74 40.85
C VAL A 56 -20.62 28.64 41.58
N GLU A 57 -20.69 29.23 42.76
CA GLU A 57 -21.90 29.33 43.57
C GLU A 57 -22.37 30.78 43.56
N GLY A 58 -23.55 31.04 43.02
CA GLY A 58 -24.14 32.39 43.02
C GLY A 58 -25.65 32.33 43.20
N GLU A 59 -26.29 33.50 43.14
CA GLU A 59 -27.73 33.62 43.36
C GLU A 59 -28.58 32.86 42.31
N ASN A 60 -28.04 32.69 41.10
CA ASN A 60 -28.68 31.97 39.99
C ASN A 60 -28.42 30.45 39.98
N GLY A 61 -27.85 29.90 41.06
CA GLY A 61 -27.59 28.47 41.22
C GLY A 61 -26.10 28.13 41.27
N THR A 62 -25.78 26.88 40.92
CA THR A 62 -24.41 26.38 40.88
C THR A 62 -24.02 26.01 39.45
N LEU A 63 -22.89 26.53 38.98
CA LEU A 63 -22.29 26.16 37.71
C LEU A 63 -21.01 25.36 37.97
N SER A 64 -20.84 24.23 37.28
CA SER A 64 -19.62 23.43 37.34
C SER A 64 -18.98 23.35 35.97
N MET A 65 -17.69 23.70 35.92
CA MET A 65 -16.88 23.72 34.71
C MET A 65 -15.57 22.95 34.93
N ILE A 66 -15.04 22.42 33.85
CA ILE A 66 -13.65 21.97 33.76
C ILE A 66 -12.85 23.06 33.07
N GLY A 67 -11.82 23.55 33.76
CA GLY A 67 -10.81 24.44 33.20
C GLY A 67 -9.55 23.67 32.83
N LYS A 68 -9.23 23.60 31.54
CA LYS A 68 -7.89 23.22 31.08
C LYS A 68 -7.04 24.49 31.01
N ILE A 69 -5.98 24.53 31.80
CA ILE A 69 -5.17 25.74 31.99
C ILE A 69 -3.73 25.44 31.58
N ALA A 70 -3.21 26.23 30.65
CA ALA A 70 -1.85 26.07 30.18
C ALA A 70 -0.85 26.50 31.26
N PRO A 71 0.32 25.82 31.36
CA PRO A 71 1.39 26.29 32.21
C PRO A 71 1.89 27.65 31.71
N THR A 72 2.31 28.52 32.64
CA THR A 72 2.86 29.85 32.33
C THR A 72 4.38 29.83 32.15
N ASN A 73 5.05 28.79 32.65
CA ASN A 73 6.49 28.60 32.52
C ASN A 73 6.88 28.28 31.07
N GLU A 74 7.64 29.16 30.42
CA GLU A 74 8.03 29.05 29.01
C GLU A 74 8.76 27.74 28.66
N MET A 75 9.60 27.24 29.56
CA MET A 75 10.33 25.98 29.34
C MET A 75 9.38 24.79 29.30
N ILE A 76 8.44 24.70 30.24
CA ILE A 76 7.41 23.66 30.28
C ILE A 76 6.52 23.78 29.02
N ARG A 77 6.12 25.00 28.67
CA ARG A 77 5.29 25.26 27.48
C ARG A 77 5.93 24.78 26.18
N LYS A 78 7.21 25.08 25.99
CA LYS A 78 7.98 24.62 24.82
C LYS A 78 8.08 23.09 24.81
N ARG A 79 8.40 22.47 25.95
CA ARG A 79 8.56 21.01 26.08
C ARG A 79 7.27 20.24 25.84
N MET A 80 6.13 20.75 26.30
CA MET A 80 4.83 20.11 26.17
C MET A 80 4.09 20.46 24.87
N GLY A 81 4.68 21.31 24.02
CA GLY A 81 4.00 21.82 22.83
C GLY A 81 2.72 22.60 23.15
N SER A 82 2.65 23.27 24.30
CA SER A 82 1.42 23.88 24.83
C SER A 82 0.74 24.83 23.84
N GLN A 83 1.51 25.57 23.05
CA GLN A 83 0.97 26.48 22.04
C GLN A 83 0.17 25.73 20.95
N ILE A 84 0.66 24.56 20.52
CA ILE A 84 -0.02 23.76 19.51
C ILE A 84 -1.22 23.03 20.12
N SER A 85 -1.04 22.36 21.26
CA SER A 85 -2.11 21.59 21.91
C SER A 85 -3.29 22.46 22.32
N PHE A 86 -3.05 23.55 23.05
CA PHE A 86 -4.11 24.47 23.45
C PHE A 86 -4.68 25.24 22.26
N GLY A 87 -3.85 25.64 21.29
CA GLY A 87 -4.30 26.32 20.07
C GLY A 87 -5.30 25.47 19.29
N ASN A 88 -4.96 24.20 19.04
CA ASN A 88 -5.85 23.26 18.36
C ASN A 88 -7.15 23.06 19.15
N GLU A 89 -7.04 22.82 20.46
CA GLU A 89 -8.21 22.54 21.30
C GLU A 89 -9.14 23.75 21.43
N CYS A 90 -8.60 24.98 21.49
CA CYS A 90 -9.39 26.21 21.41
C CYS A 90 -10.21 26.24 20.13
N ILE A 91 -9.58 26.09 18.96
CA ILE A 91 -10.26 26.11 17.66
C ILE A 91 -11.36 25.04 17.62
N ILE A 92 -11.07 23.83 18.13
CA ILE A 92 -12.05 22.74 18.09
C ILE A 92 -13.29 23.07 18.94
N TYR A 93 -13.12 23.51 20.18
CA TYR A 93 -14.25 23.79 21.07
C TYR A 93 -14.99 25.09 20.76
N SER A 94 -14.29 26.17 20.42
CA SER A 94 -14.93 27.47 20.20
C SER A 94 -15.49 27.64 18.79
N GLU A 95 -14.99 26.88 17.81
CA GLU A 95 -15.34 27.10 16.39
C GLU A 95 -15.79 25.81 15.67
N PHE A 96 -14.98 24.75 15.66
CA PHE A 96 -15.26 23.57 14.84
C PHE A 96 -16.49 22.78 15.31
N LEU A 97 -16.56 22.42 16.59
CA LEU A 97 -17.69 21.66 17.16
C LEU A 97 -19.02 22.44 17.08
N PRO A 98 -19.06 23.75 17.39
CA PRO A 98 -20.23 24.58 17.09
C PRO A 98 -20.63 24.55 15.61
N LYS A 99 -19.65 24.55 14.68
CA LYS A 99 -19.94 24.44 13.25
C LYS A 99 -20.55 23.10 12.87
N LEU A 100 -20.07 21.99 13.44
CA LEU A 100 -20.69 20.67 13.25
C LEU A 100 -22.14 20.66 13.76
N ARG A 101 -22.39 21.28 14.93
CA ARG A 101 -23.75 21.43 15.48
C ARG A 101 -24.64 22.28 14.58
N GLU A 102 -24.13 23.35 13.98
CA GLU A 102 -24.85 24.17 12.99
C GLU A 102 -25.28 23.31 11.79
N LEU A 103 -24.39 22.47 11.25
CA LEU A 103 -24.70 21.56 10.15
C LEU A 103 -25.81 20.55 10.51
N GLN A 104 -25.82 20.03 11.74
CA GLN A 104 -26.85 19.10 12.21
C GLN A 104 -28.19 19.79 12.48
N THR A 105 -28.16 21.00 13.02
CA THR A 105 -29.37 21.80 13.29
C THR A 105 -30.08 22.21 12.00
N LYS A 106 -29.32 22.55 10.94
CA LYS A 106 -29.89 22.94 9.63
C LYS A 106 -30.77 21.86 8.97
N ILE A 107 -30.60 20.60 9.36
CA ILE A 107 -31.35 19.47 8.78
C ILE A 107 -32.19 18.72 9.82
N ASP A 108 -32.40 19.33 11.00
CA ASP A 108 -33.17 18.74 12.10
C ASP A 108 -32.74 17.30 12.44
N THR A 109 -31.41 17.06 12.53
CA THR A 109 -30.87 15.73 12.82
C THR A 109 -31.47 15.15 14.12
N PRO A 110 -31.95 13.89 14.13
CA PRO A 110 -32.47 13.24 15.32
C PRO A 110 -31.48 13.26 16.49
N GLU A 111 -31.99 13.37 17.73
CA GLU A 111 -31.16 13.50 18.93
C GLU A 111 -30.14 12.35 19.11
N GLU A 112 -30.50 11.14 18.70
CA GLU A 112 -29.67 9.93 18.74
C GLU A 112 -28.51 9.91 17.74
N ASP A 113 -28.54 10.79 16.73
CA ASP A 113 -27.52 10.93 15.68
C ASP A 113 -26.74 12.26 15.82
N LEU A 114 -27.05 13.06 16.85
CA LEU A 114 -26.30 14.29 17.15
C LEU A 114 -24.89 13.95 17.66
N TYR A 115 -23.89 14.68 17.16
CA TYR A 115 -22.55 14.59 17.74
C TYR A 115 -22.53 15.34 19.07
N LYS A 116 -22.31 14.61 20.16
CA LYS A 116 -22.32 15.16 21.53
C LYS A 116 -20.91 15.53 21.96
N PHE A 117 -20.79 16.71 22.53
CA PHE A 117 -19.55 17.28 23.04
C PHE A 117 -19.87 18.24 24.19
N PRO A 118 -18.94 18.45 25.15
CA PRO A 118 -19.19 19.35 26.26
C PRO A 118 -19.36 20.78 25.78
N LYS A 119 -20.30 21.52 26.39
CA LYS A 119 -20.46 22.95 26.10
C LYS A 119 -19.16 23.70 26.40
N CYS A 120 -18.68 24.50 25.44
CA CYS A 120 -17.61 25.47 25.67
C CYS A 120 -18.20 26.77 26.23
N TYR A 121 -17.76 27.18 27.42
CA TYR A 121 -18.13 28.45 28.04
C TYR A 121 -17.22 29.59 27.59
N GLY A 122 -15.94 29.29 27.32
CA GLY A 122 -14.99 30.26 26.79
C GLY A 122 -13.62 29.62 26.55
N ALA A 123 -12.89 30.13 25.55
CA ALA A 123 -11.53 29.71 25.24
C ALA A 123 -10.64 30.94 24.99
N ASN A 124 -9.46 30.96 25.61
CA ASN A 124 -8.39 31.91 25.35
C ASN A 124 -7.20 31.16 24.76
N SER A 125 -6.77 31.55 23.55
CA SER A 125 -5.62 30.96 22.86
C SER A 125 -4.34 31.81 22.96
N GLU A 126 -4.36 32.94 23.67
CA GLU A 126 -3.20 33.82 23.80
C GLU A 126 -2.19 33.31 24.82
N GLY A 127 -1.05 32.84 24.32
CA GLY A 127 0.08 32.45 25.15
C GLY A 127 0.70 33.62 25.93
N PRO A 128 1.13 33.43 27.19
CA PRO A 128 1.14 32.16 27.96
C PRO A 128 -0.11 31.93 28.83
N ASN A 129 -1.23 32.57 28.50
CA ASN A 129 -2.42 32.65 29.35
C ASN A 129 -3.59 31.79 28.84
N GLU A 130 -3.30 30.72 28.08
CA GLU A 130 -4.35 29.90 27.49
C GLU A 130 -5.20 29.21 28.55
N VAL A 131 -6.52 29.26 28.35
CA VAL A 131 -7.53 28.67 29.23
C VAL A 131 -8.69 28.20 28.38
N ILE A 132 -9.16 26.98 28.60
CA ILE A 132 -10.38 26.44 27.98
C ILE A 132 -11.33 26.05 29.10
N LEU A 133 -12.53 26.64 29.11
CA LEU A 133 -13.59 26.38 30.07
C LEU A 133 -14.72 25.61 29.40
N ILE A 134 -14.90 24.35 29.79
CA ILE A 134 -15.90 23.44 29.23
C ILE A 134 -16.80 22.85 30.32
N GLU A 135 -17.93 22.29 29.90
CA GLU A 135 -18.89 21.59 30.75
C GLU A 135 -18.26 20.47 31.59
N ASP A 136 -18.56 20.46 32.90
CA ASP A 136 -18.23 19.31 33.74
C ASP A 136 -19.25 18.19 33.56
N LEU A 137 -18.93 17.28 32.64
CA LEU A 137 -19.76 16.12 32.31
C LEU A 137 -20.01 15.17 33.50
N LYS A 138 -19.22 15.22 34.59
CA LYS A 138 -19.54 14.46 35.81
C LYS A 138 -20.84 14.92 36.46
N SER A 139 -21.21 16.19 36.29
CA SER A 139 -22.49 16.72 36.77
C SER A 139 -23.69 16.11 36.03
N SER A 140 -23.45 15.48 34.87
CA SER A 140 -24.43 14.83 34.01
C SER A 140 -24.28 13.30 34.00
N ASP A 141 -23.69 12.74 35.06
CA ASP A 141 -23.44 11.30 35.30
C ASP A 141 -22.51 10.61 34.29
N TYR A 142 -21.73 11.36 33.52
CA TYR A 142 -20.68 10.76 32.70
C TYR A 142 -19.43 10.48 33.55
N ASN A 143 -18.84 9.31 33.34
CA ASN A 143 -17.67 8.84 34.08
C ASN A 143 -16.61 8.31 33.11
N MET A 144 -15.35 8.56 33.47
CA MET A 144 -14.21 7.96 32.80
C MET A 144 -14.05 6.51 33.27
N LEU A 145 -13.70 5.60 32.37
CA LEU A 145 -13.43 4.20 32.70
C LEU A 145 -11.99 4.02 33.20
N ASP A 146 -11.76 2.93 33.92
CA ASP A 146 -10.44 2.55 34.43
C ASP A 146 -9.49 2.20 33.27
N ARG A 147 -8.46 3.02 33.05
CA ARG A 147 -7.49 2.84 31.95
C ARG A 147 -6.72 1.53 31.99
N LEU A 148 -6.63 0.87 33.14
CA LEU A 148 -5.94 -0.40 33.27
C LEU A 148 -6.81 -1.58 32.85
N LYS A 149 -8.10 -1.35 32.52
CA LYS A 149 -9.04 -2.37 32.09
C LYS A 149 -9.45 -2.15 30.63
N PRO A 150 -9.62 -3.23 29.85
CA PRO A 150 -10.17 -3.14 28.51
C PRO A 150 -11.64 -2.68 28.58
N ILE A 151 -12.06 -1.84 27.63
CA ILE A 151 -13.47 -1.45 27.50
C ILE A 151 -14.27 -2.59 26.84
N SER A 152 -15.57 -2.66 27.13
CA SER A 152 -16.46 -3.69 26.57
C SER A 152 -16.75 -3.46 25.07
N ASP A 153 -17.29 -4.49 24.40
CA ASP A 153 -17.76 -4.38 23.00
C ASP A 153 -18.81 -3.26 22.83
N GLU A 154 -19.72 -3.13 23.79
CA GLU A 154 -20.77 -2.10 23.80
C GLU A 154 -20.18 -0.69 23.93
N CYS A 155 -19.20 -0.51 24.83
CA CYS A 155 -18.45 0.74 24.95
C CYS A 155 -17.72 1.07 23.64
N MET A 156 -17.03 0.09 23.04
CA MET A 156 -16.30 0.28 21.79
C MET A 156 -17.23 0.70 20.64
N ARG A 157 -18.39 0.05 20.50
CA ARG A 157 -19.40 0.43 19.50
C ARG A 157 -19.93 1.84 19.73
N SER A 158 -20.18 2.24 20.97
CA SER A 158 -20.58 3.62 21.29
C SER A 158 -19.54 4.64 20.80
N VAL A 159 -18.25 4.36 21.03
CA VAL A 159 -17.15 5.24 20.60
C VAL A 159 -17.00 5.28 19.08
N LEU A 160 -17.06 4.12 18.41
CA LEU A 160 -16.96 4.02 16.95
C LEU A 160 -18.13 4.73 16.25
N LYS A 161 -19.34 4.65 16.81
CA LYS A 161 -20.49 5.43 16.32
C LYS A 161 -20.20 6.93 16.38
N ASN A 162 -19.68 7.41 17.50
CA ASN A 162 -19.34 8.83 17.65
C ASN A 162 -18.23 9.29 16.70
N LEU A 163 -17.18 8.49 16.51
CA LEU A 163 -16.13 8.78 15.53
C LEU A 163 -16.69 8.78 14.10
N ALA A 164 -17.60 7.86 13.78
CA ALA A 164 -18.24 7.81 12.46
C ALA A 164 -19.07 9.07 12.20
N ILE A 165 -19.85 9.53 13.18
CA ILE A 165 -20.60 10.80 13.10
C ILE A 165 -19.62 11.97 12.94
N TYR A 166 -18.58 12.07 13.78
CA TYR A 166 -17.58 13.13 13.72
C TYR A 166 -16.89 13.22 12.35
N HIS A 167 -16.36 12.11 11.85
CA HIS A 167 -15.71 12.03 10.54
C HIS A 167 -16.67 12.32 9.39
N SER A 168 -17.92 11.86 9.48
CA SER A 168 -18.96 12.18 8.49
C SER A 168 -19.20 13.69 8.39
N LEU A 169 -19.34 14.37 9.52
CA LEU A 169 -19.64 15.81 9.58
C LEU A 169 -18.45 16.64 9.10
N SER A 170 -17.23 16.21 9.43
CA SER A 170 -16.02 16.80 8.87
C SER A 170 -15.98 16.71 7.34
N TYR A 171 -16.34 15.54 6.77
CA TYR A 171 -16.42 15.39 5.32
C TYR A 171 -17.58 16.18 4.70
N VAL A 172 -18.74 16.23 5.36
CA VAL A 172 -19.87 17.06 4.93
C VAL A 172 -19.45 18.52 4.86
N LEU A 173 -18.70 19.02 5.84
CA LEU A 173 -18.15 20.36 5.82
C LEU A 173 -17.19 20.55 4.63
N LYS A 174 -16.27 19.60 4.40
CA LYS A 174 -15.37 19.59 3.23
C LYS A 174 -16.11 19.66 1.90
N ASN A 175 -17.25 18.99 1.80
CA ASN A 175 -18.04 18.91 0.58
C ASN A 175 -18.96 20.12 0.37
N LYS A 176 -19.66 20.58 1.41
CA LYS A 176 -20.69 21.61 1.33
C LYS A 176 -20.17 23.03 1.58
N GLU A 177 -19.15 23.17 2.41
CA GLU A 177 -18.56 24.46 2.80
C GLU A 177 -17.01 24.36 2.76
N PRO A 178 -16.41 24.13 1.57
CA PRO A 178 -14.98 23.80 1.44
C PRO A 178 -14.03 24.89 1.95
N ASP A 179 -14.40 26.18 1.83
CA ASP A 179 -13.59 27.28 2.35
C ASP A 179 -13.52 27.25 3.89
N THR A 180 -14.65 26.96 4.54
CA THR A 180 -14.71 26.78 6.00
C THR A 180 -13.93 25.54 6.44
N PHE A 181 -14.02 24.43 5.69
CA PHE A 181 -13.18 23.27 5.95
C PHE A 181 -11.69 23.58 5.80
N ASN A 182 -11.29 24.31 4.74
CA ASN A 182 -9.90 24.69 4.50
C ASN A 182 -9.35 25.58 5.61
N TYR A 183 -10.16 26.51 6.14
CA TYR A 183 -9.81 27.29 7.32
C TYR A 183 -9.44 26.40 8.51
N PHE A 184 -10.26 25.39 8.84
CA PHE A 184 -9.95 24.47 9.94
C PHE A 184 -8.73 23.60 9.65
N LYS A 185 -8.65 23.05 8.43
CA LYS A 185 -7.51 22.26 7.95
C LYS A 185 -6.18 23.01 8.11
N ASP A 186 -6.16 24.30 7.79
CA ASP A 186 -4.94 25.11 7.79
C ASP A 186 -4.62 25.71 9.18
N SER A 187 -5.65 25.86 10.02
CA SER A 187 -5.50 26.39 11.38
C SER A 187 -5.01 25.34 12.37
N LEU A 188 -5.46 24.09 12.23
CA LEU A 188 -5.05 22.98 13.09
C LEU A 188 -3.62 22.53 12.75
N LYS A 189 -2.72 22.51 13.74
CA LYS A 189 -1.30 22.21 13.56
C LYS A 189 -0.97 20.77 13.96
N ASP A 190 -0.12 20.13 13.16
CA ASP A 190 0.34 18.76 13.40
C ASP A 190 1.43 18.72 14.47
N MET A 191 1.08 18.20 15.64
CA MET A 191 2.02 18.01 16.75
C MET A 191 3.18 17.06 16.40
N TRP A 192 2.90 15.96 15.69
CA TRP A 192 3.94 15.02 15.25
C TRP A 192 4.86 15.65 14.20
N GLY A 193 4.28 16.50 13.34
CA GLY A 193 5.02 17.32 12.37
C GLY A 193 6.00 18.27 13.06
N ALA A 194 5.51 19.03 14.05
CA ALA A 194 6.34 19.94 14.83
C ALA A 194 7.45 19.21 15.62
N MET A 195 7.19 17.98 16.08
CA MET A 195 8.19 17.18 16.78
C MET A 195 9.41 16.82 15.91
N LEU A 196 9.27 16.81 14.58
CA LEU A 196 10.37 16.53 13.65
C LEU A 196 11.35 17.70 13.50
N GLU A 197 10.95 18.90 13.90
CA GLU A 197 11.81 20.08 13.89
C GLU A 197 12.75 20.12 15.09
N PHE A 198 12.52 19.26 16.09
CA PHE A 198 13.42 19.14 17.23
C PHE A 198 14.73 18.44 16.84
N PRO A 199 15.87 18.89 17.39
CA PRO A 199 17.15 18.18 17.25
C PRO A 199 17.03 16.71 17.69
N PRO A 200 17.76 15.77 17.07
CA PRO A 200 17.74 14.36 17.48
C PRO A 200 18.06 14.13 18.97
N GLU A 201 18.86 15.00 19.59
CA GLU A 201 19.14 14.93 21.03
C GLU A 201 17.89 15.20 21.89
N GLU A 202 16.91 15.95 21.39
CA GLU A 202 15.63 16.25 22.06
C GLU A 202 14.58 15.15 21.86
N LEU A 203 14.83 14.17 20.99
CA LEU A 203 14.00 12.97 20.82
C LEU A 203 14.49 11.76 21.64
N GLY A 204 15.54 11.95 22.44
CA GLY A 204 16.23 10.87 23.17
C GLY A 204 15.32 10.00 24.05
N LEU A 205 14.30 10.61 24.67
CA LEU A 205 13.34 9.88 25.49
C LEU A 205 12.56 8.81 24.71
N PHE A 206 12.15 9.12 23.48
CA PHE A 206 11.36 8.20 22.68
C PHE A 206 12.14 6.91 22.38
N PHE A 207 13.44 7.03 22.08
CA PHE A 207 14.32 5.89 21.87
C PHE A 207 14.58 5.12 23.16
N GLN A 208 14.67 5.79 24.30
CA GLN A 208 14.83 5.13 25.59
C GLN A 208 13.57 4.36 26.02
N LEU A 209 12.38 4.92 25.80
CA LEU A 209 11.12 4.22 26.04
C LEU A 209 11.01 2.97 25.15
N GLU A 210 11.50 3.02 23.92
CA GLU A 210 11.62 1.84 23.07
C GLU A 210 12.59 0.80 23.66
N GLU A 211 13.80 1.20 24.05
CA GLU A 211 14.78 0.29 24.67
C GLU A 211 14.25 -0.34 25.97
N PHE A 212 13.50 0.42 26.77
CA PHE A 212 12.80 -0.11 27.94
C PHE A 212 11.76 -1.16 27.56
N ALA A 213 10.89 -0.84 26.60
CA ALA A 213 9.87 -1.76 26.09
C ALA A 213 10.51 -3.07 25.58
N ILE A 214 11.66 -2.97 24.90
CA ILE A 214 12.45 -4.13 24.47
C ILE A 214 13.02 -4.91 25.67
N GLY A 215 13.52 -4.21 26.69
CA GLY A 215 14.08 -4.80 27.90
C GLY A 215 13.07 -5.62 28.71
N VAL A 216 11.82 -5.16 28.75
CA VAL A 216 10.71 -5.79 29.49
C VAL A 216 10.20 -7.09 28.85
N LEU A 217 10.44 -7.29 27.56
CA LEU A 217 10.05 -8.52 26.86
C LEU A 217 10.99 -9.68 27.20
N ASP A 218 10.49 -10.92 27.10
CA ASP A 218 11.35 -12.11 27.16
C ASP A 218 11.65 -12.63 25.76
N ASN A 219 10.64 -12.63 24.88
CA ASN A 219 10.70 -13.24 23.57
C ASN A 219 11.65 -12.44 22.65
N PRO A 220 12.77 -13.02 22.18
CA PRO A 220 13.70 -12.35 21.27
C PRO A 220 13.07 -11.88 19.96
N GLU A 221 12.02 -12.54 19.48
CA GLU A 221 11.27 -12.13 18.29
C GLU A 221 10.46 -10.85 18.56
N HIS A 222 9.81 -10.76 19.71
CA HIS A 222 9.07 -9.55 20.09
C HIS A 222 10.05 -8.38 20.27
N LYS A 223 11.24 -8.65 20.84
CA LYS A 223 12.32 -7.66 20.94
C LYS A 223 12.78 -7.16 19.57
N SER A 224 13.00 -8.06 18.62
CA SER A 224 13.46 -7.67 17.28
C SER A 224 12.38 -6.90 16.50
N LEU A 225 11.10 -7.22 16.72
CA LEU A 225 9.97 -6.52 16.14
C LEU A 225 9.85 -5.07 16.62
N LEU A 226 10.23 -4.78 17.87
CA LEU A 226 10.16 -3.44 18.46
C LEU A 226 11.34 -2.55 18.08
N LYS A 227 12.48 -3.14 17.72
CA LYS A 227 13.71 -2.39 17.45
C LYS A 227 13.50 -1.35 16.34
N ASN A 228 13.84 -0.10 16.65
CA ASN A 228 13.71 1.08 15.79
C ASN A 228 12.27 1.47 15.38
N LYS A 229 11.22 0.86 15.93
CA LYS A 229 9.83 1.11 15.50
C LYS A 229 9.31 2.49 15.88
N VAL A 230 9.69 3.02 17.03
CA VAL A 230 9.38 4.38 17.46
C VAL A 230 10.10 5.38 16.55
N ALA A 231 11.37 5.13 16.23
CA ALA A 231 12.12 5.94 15.27
C ALA A 231 11.49 5.94 13.87
N GLU A 232 11.08 4.77 13.41
CA GLU A 232 10.38 4.58 12.14
C GLU A 232 9.00 5.24 12.15
N ALA A 233 8.26 5.22 13.26
CA ALA A 233 6.98 5.89 13.39
C ALA A 233 7.11 7.40 13.26
N ILE A 234 8.09 8.02 13.93
CA ILE A 234 8.38 9.45 13.79
C ILE A 234 8.67 9.80 12.32
N LYS A 235 9.55 9.04 11.66
CA LYS A 235 9.85 9.23 10.22
C LYS A 235 8.63 8.99 9.33
N SER A 236 7.77 8.04 9.69
CA SER A 236 6.56 7.70 8.93
C SER A 236 5.52 8.81 9.05
N ALA A 237 5.37 9.43 10.23
CA ALA A 237 4.49 10.58 10.42
C ALA A 237 4.85 11.72 9.46
N ALA A 238 6.14 12.04 9.32
CA ALA A 238 6.64 13.03 8.36
C ALA A 238 6.20 12.76 6.91
N LYS A 239 6.27 11.48 6.51
CA LYS A 239 5.90 11.03 5.16
C LYS A 239 4.40 11.07 4.96
N MET A 240 3.62 10.68 5.97
CA MET A 240 2.15 10.71 5.89
C MET A 240 1.65 12.13 5.69
N VAL A 241 2.23 13.15 6.35
CA VAL A 241 1.87 14.56 6.13
C VAL A 241 1.99 14.95 4.65
N LYS A 242 3.08 14.54 3.98
CA LYS A 242 3.27 14.82 2.55
C LYS A 242 2.28 14.05 1.67
N PHE A 243 2.02 12.79 2.01
CA PHE A 243 1.10 11.94 1.25
C PHE A 243 -0.35 12.40 1.37
N GLU A 244 -0.75 12.90 2.54
CA GLU A 244 -2.10 13.39 2.82
C GLU A 244 -2.38 14.77 2.23
N ALA A 245 -1.35 15.47 1.76
CA ALA A 245 -1.49 16.76 1.11
C ALA A 245 -2.39 16.64 -0.13
N GLY A 246 -3.62 17.15 -0.02
CA GLY A 246 -4.63 17.06 -1.08
C GLY A 246 -5.41 15.74 -1.12
N SER A 247 -5.27 14.86 -0.14
CA SER A 247 -6.06 13.61 -0.07
C SER A 247 -7.56 13.92 0.01
N ARG A 248 -8.34 13.36 -0.92
CA ARG A 248 -9.80 13.48 -0.91
C ARG A 248 -10.45 12.81 0.30
N PHE A 249 -9.79 11.82 0.89
CA PHE A 249 -10.30 11.01 2.00
C PHE A 249 -10.00 11.56 3.39
N SER A 250 -9.16 12.60 3.48
CA SER A 250 -8.83 13.23 4.76
C SER A 250 -10.04 13.93 5.40
N VAL A 251 -10.10 13.86 6.72
CA VAL A 251 -11.06 14.53 7.60
C VAL A 251 -10.31 15.20 8.75
N ILE A 252 -10.95 16.13 9.43
CA ILE A 252 -10.50 16.59 10.74
C ILE A 252 -10.74 15.43 11.71
N GLN A 253 -9.66 14.80 12.17
CA GLN A 253 -9.68 13.69 13.13
C GLN A 253 -9.63 14.20 14.57
N HIS A 254 -9.95 13.35 15.53
CA HIS A 254 -9.76 13.60 16.97
C HIS A 254 -8.27 13.62 17.32
N GLY A 255 -7.52 12.62 16.84
CA GLY A 255 -6.06 12.49 16.95
C GLY A 255 -5.56 11.85 18.24
N ASP A 256 -6.36 11.85 19.31
CA ASP A 256 -5.95 11.31 20.63
C ASP A 256 -7.10 10.54 21.34
N ALA A 257 -7.82 9.70 20.60
CA ALA A 257 -8.99 8.99 21.15
C ALA A 257 -8.56 7.73 21.92
N TRP A 258 -8.33 7.85 23.23
CA TRP A 258 -8.09 6.73 24.16
C TRP A 258 -9.00 6.82 25.38
N VAL A 259 -9.02 5.79 26.24
CA VAL A 259 -10.02 5.63 27.31
C VAL A 259 -10.12 6.83 28.28
N ASN A 260 -9.01 7.53 28.57
CA ASN A 260 -9.03 8.73 29.42
C ASN A 260 -9.57 9.98 28.71
N ASN A 261 -9.69 9.94 27.40
CA ASN A 261 -10.25 11.00 26.58
C ASN A 261 -11.71 10.68 26.18
N ILE A 262 -12.34 9.73 26.87
CA ILE A 262 -13.72 9.30 26.61
C ILE A 262 -14.49 9.22 27.92
N MET A 263 -15.63 9.91 27.96
CA MET A 263 -16.56 9.94 29.09
C MET A 263 -17.79 9.10 28.77
N PHE A 264 -18.14 8.12 29.60
CA PHE A 264 -19.25 7.18 29.38
C PHE A 264 -20.41 7.42 30.36
N LYS A 265 -21.63 7.26 29.87
CA LYS A 265 -22.85 7.24 30.68
C LYS A 265 -23.51 5.88 30.57
N PHE A 266 -23.92 5.32 31.70
CA PHE A 266 -24.54 3.99 31.79
C PHE A 266 -25.98 4.08 32.25
N GLU A 267 -26.80 3.13 31.79
CA GLU A 267 -28.14 2.88 32.29
C GLU A 267 -28.22 1.41 32.74
N GLY A 268 -27.99 1.18 34.05
CA GLY A 268 -27.70 -0.15 34.56
C GLY A 268 -26.30 -0.61 34.13
N GLU A 269 -26.22 -1.79 33.53
CA GLU A 269 -24.96 -2.34 32.99
C GLU A 269 -24.72 -1.96 31.52
N SER A 270 -25.73 -1.41 30.84
CA SER A 270 -25.67 -1.04 29.42
C SER A 270 -25.14 0.38 29.22
N VAL A 271 -24.41 0.59 28.13
CA VAL A 271 -23.86 1.88 27.75
C VAL A 271 -24.98 2.69 27.13
N LYS A 272 -25.32 3.80 27.78
CA LYS A 272 -26.30 4.76 27.24
C LYS A 272 -25.66 5.67 26.20
N ASP A 273 -24.44 6.13 26.50
CA ASP A 273 -23.77 7.14 25.68
C ASP A 273 -22.28 7.24 25.96
N SER A 274 -21.53 7.81 25.02
CA SER A 274 -20.13 8.22 25.22
C SER A 274 -19.88 9.61 24.64
N ILE A 275 -18.91 10.35 25.18
CA ILE A 275 -18.49 11.66 24.67
C ILE A 275 -16.97 11.67 24.57
N LEU A 276 -16.44 12.04 23.41
CA LEU A 276 -15.01 12.28 23.23
C LEU A 276 -14.65 13.68 23.74
N ILE A 277 -13.55 13.76 24.46
CA ILE A 277 -12.97 14.99 25.01
C ILE A 277 -11.47 15.02 24.68
N ASP A 278 -10.86 16.18 24.90
CA ASP A 278 -9.42 16.40 24.69
C ASP A 278 -8.96 16.27 23.24
N TYR A 279 -9.17 17.35 22.47
CA TYR A 279 -8.88 17.43 21.04
C TYR A 279 -7.49 18.02 20.74
N GLN A 280 -6.55 17.91 21.68
CA GLN A 280 -5.22 18.53 21.59
C GLN A 280 -4.40 18.10 20.35
N GLN A 281 -4.64 16.89 19.83
CA GLN A 281 -3.96 16.35 18.64
C GLN A 281 -4.83 16.39 17.36
N SER A 282 -5.96 17.10 17.37
CA SER A 282 -6.83 17.20 16.20
C SER A 282 -6.13 17.90 15.04
N LYS A 283 -6.26 17.31 13.86
CA LYS A 283 -5.67 17.80 12.61
C LYS A 283 -6.43 17.23 11.41
N ASN A 284 -6.14 17.72 10.20
CA ASN A 284 -6.60 17.07 8.98
C ASN A 284 -5.74 15.83 8.66
N SER A 285 -6.32 14.64 8.69
CA SER A 285 -5.61 13.38 8.44
C SER A 285 -6.59 12.25 8.06
N CYS A 286 -6.07 11.05 7.84
CA CYS A 286 -6.84 9.87 7.53
C CYS A 286 -7.64 9.39 8.76
N PRO A 287 -8.95 9.09 8.62
CA PRO A 287 -9.78 8.65 9.75
C PRO A 287 -9.30 7.33 10.38
N VAL A 288 -8.53 6.51 9.66
CA VAL A 288 -7.98 5.25 10.15
C VAL A 288 -7.06 5.42 11.35
N TYR A 289 -6.37 6.55 11.48
CA TYR A 289 -5.49 6.78 12.63
C TYR A 289 -6.30 6.75 13.94
N ASP A 290 -7.43 7.48 14.01
CA ASP A 290 -8.34 7.44 15.17
C ASP A 290 -8.86 6.02 15.44
N LEU A 291 -9.24 5.28 14.39
CA LEU A 291 -9.76 3.91 14.52
C LEU A 291 -8.73 2.96 15.10
N LEU A 292 -7.53 2.92 14.53
CA LEU A 292 -6.47 2.06 15.05
C LEU A 292 -6.06 2.51 16.46
N TYR A 293 -5.95 3.82 16.70
CA TYR A 293 -5.53 4.35 17.98
C TYR A 293 -6.51 3.92 19.08
N VAL A 294 -7.82 4.14 18.91
CA VAL A 294 -8.81 3.79 19.93
C VAL A 294 -8.98 2.28 20.10
N ILE A 295 -9.05 1.53 19.00
CA ILE A 295 -9.26 0.08 19.03
C ILE A 295 -8.08 -0.59 19.74
N ILE A 296 -6.84 -0.26 19.35
CA ILE A 296 -5.67 -0.85 19.97
C ILE A 296 -5.54 -0.38 21.42
N ASN A 297 -5.63 0.93 21.68
CA ASN A 297 -5.31 1.49 23.00
C ASN A 297 -6.36 1.18 24.09
N CYS A 298 -7.61 0.87 23.73
CA CYS A 298 -8.68 0.69 24.72
C CYS A 298 -9.13 -0.77 24.94
N THR A 299 -8.61 -1.74 24.20
CA THR A 299 -9.07 -3.15 24.28
C THR A 299 -7.92 -4.11 24.55
N ASP A 300 -8.21 -5.38 24.85
CA ASP A 300 -7.22 -6.47 24.91
C ASP A 300 -7.11 -7.23 23.57
N HIS A 301 -6.10 -8.10 23.45
CA HIS A 301 -5.87 -8.87 22.23
C HIS A 301 -7.04 -9.78 21.88
N GLU A 302 -7.62 -10.48 22.86
CA GLU A 302 -8.72 -11.43 22.65
C GLU A 302 -9.95 -10.74 22.05
N SER A 303 -10.32 -9.59 22.60
CA SER A 303 -11.44 -8.78 22.12
C SER A 303 -11.20 -8.29 20.70
N ARG A 304 -9.97 -7.89 20.37
CA ARG A 304 -9.61 -7.49 18.99
C ARG A 304 -9.68 -8.65 18.02
N VAL A 305 -9.07 -9.80 18.33
CA VAL A 305 -9.10 -10.97 17.42
C VAL A 305 -10.53 -11.38 17.10
N LYS A 306 -11.43 -11.30 18.09
CA LYS A 306 -12.85 -11.61 17.92
C LYS A 306 -13.62 -10.58 17.09
N ASN A 307 -13.34 -9.28 17.26
CA ASN A 307 -14.26 -8.23 16.80
C ASN A 307 -13.65 -7.21 15.83
N PHE A 308 -12.34 -7.24 15.54
CA PHE A 308 -11.66 -6.17 14.80
C PHE A 308 -12.36 -5.77 13.50
N TYR A 309 -12.61 -6.73 12.61
CA TYR A 309 -13.30 -6.45 11.34
C TYR A 309 -14.76 -6.06 11.54
N ASN A 310 -15.46 -6.68 12.51
CA ASN A 310 -16.84 -6.32 12.84
C ASN A 310 -16.96 -4.88 13.36
N TRP A 311 -15.97 -4.39 14.10
CA TRP A 311 -15.89 -3.01 14.56
C TRP A 311 -15.66 -2.03 13.41
N LEU A 312 -14.80 -2.38 12.46
CA LEU A 312 -14.55 -1.57 11.26
C LEU A 312 -15.79 -1.50 10.36
N ASP A 313 -16.48 -2.63 10.20
CA ASP A 313 -17.73 -2.70 9.43
C ASP A 313 -18.85 -1.92 10.12
N TYR A 314 -18.94 -2.01 11.45
CA TYR A 314 -19.88 -1.21 12.25
C TYR A 314 -19.60 0.30 12.12
N TYR A 315 -18.33 0.71 12.26
CA TYR A 315 -17.93 2.10 12.03
C TYR A 315 -18.33 2.58 10.62
N HIS A 316 -18.07 1.76 9.59
CA HIS A 316 -18.37 2.11 8.20
C HIS A 316 -19.88 2.22 7.95
N ALA A 317 -20.68 1.36 8.58
CA ALA A 317 -22.13 1.43 8.52
C ALA A 317 -22.69 2.71 9.17
N GLU A 318 -22.19 3.08 10.36
CA GLU A 318 -22.57 4.34 11.02
C GLU A 318 -22.10 5.57 10.23
N LEU A 319 -20.95 5.47 9.55
CA LEU A 319 -20.44 6.51 8.64
C LEU A 319 -21.39 6.70 7.45
N ASP A 320 -21.85 5.62 6.80
CA ASP A 320 -22.85 5.71 5.71
C ASP A 320 -24.18 6.26 6.21
N LYS A 321 -24.64 5.80 7.39
CA LYS A 321 -25.87 6.30 8.02
C LYS A 321 -25.81 7.82 8.19
N SER A 322 -24.76 8.32 8.84
CA SER A 322 -24.61 9.75 9.12
C SER A 322 -24.44 10.58 7.83
N LEU A 323 -23.66 10.10 6.85
CA LEU A 323 -23.51 10.76 5.54
C LEU A 323 -24.84 10.83 4.76
N SER A 324 -25.69 9.82 4.89
CA SER A 324 -26.95 9.75 4.17
C SER A 324 -27.93 10.87 4.55
N ASN A 325 -27.85 11.38 5.79
CA ASN A 325 -28.61 12.56 6.24
C ASN A 325 -28.30 13.82 5.40
N TYR A 326 -27.15 13.84 4.72
CA TYR A 326 -26.71 14.96 3.89
C TYR A 326 -26.75 14.69 2.39
N GLY A 327 -27.30 13.54 1.97
CA GLY A 327 -27.34 13.10 0.57
C GLY A 327 -26.01 12.54 0.06
N LEU A 328 -25.11 12.16 0.95
CA LEU A 328 -23.82 11.55 0.63
C LEU A 328 -23.84 10.06 0.94
N LYS A 329 -22.87 9.31 0.40
CA LYS A 329 -22.71 7.88 0.62
C LYS A 329 -21.26 7.49 0.88
N ALA A 330 -21.04 6.62 1.85
CA ALA A 330 -19.72 6.19 2.28
C ALA A 330 -18.92 5.55 1.13
N ASN A 331 -19.57 4.82 0.22
CA ASN A 331 -18.92 4.20 -0.94
C ASN A 331 -18.32 5.21 -1.95
N TYR A 332 -18.64 6.50 -1.88
CA TYR A 332 -18.00 7.55 -2.67
C TYR A 332 -17.08 8.43 -1.82
N VAL A 333 -17.48 8.64 -0.55
CA VAL A 333 -16.79 9.50 0.40
C VAL A 333 -15.53 8.82 0.95
N TYR A 334 -15.69 7.64 1.53
CA TYR A 334 -14.62 6.82 2.08
C TYR A 334 -14.96 5.32 1.94
N PRO A 335 -14.66 4.73 0.77
CA PRO A 335 -14.99 3.34 0.47
C PRO A 335 -14.39 2.34 1.47
N ARG A 336 -15.05 1.19 1.69
CA ARG A 336 -14.60 0.20 2.68
C ARG A 336 -13.26 -0.45 2.31
N ASP A 337 -13.01 -0.66 1.02
CA ASP A 337 -11.74 -1.10 0.45
C ASP A 337 -10.63 -0.05 0.62
N GLN A 338 -10.96 1.24 0.49
CA GLN A 338 -10.04 2.33 0.82
C GLN A 338 -9.69 2.32 2.31
N LEU A 339 -10.67 2.09 3.20
CA LEU A 339 -10.44 1.92 4.64
C LEU A 339 -9.48 0.75 4.93
N ASP A 340 -9.63 -0.39 4.24
CA ASP A 340 -8.67 -1.53 4.36
C ASP A 340 -7.26 -1.19 3.87
N ALA A 341 -7.16 -0.46 2.76
CA ALA A 341 -5.87 -0.01 2.24
C ALA A 341 -5.17 0.93 3.22
N ASP A 342 -5.91 1.87 3.80
CA ASP A 342 -5.39 2.81 4.77
C ASP A 342 -5.03 2.13 6.11
N LEU A 343 -5.76 1.10 6.56
CA LEU A 343 -5.37 0.30 7.73
C LEU A 343 -3.95 -0.24 7.60
N LYS A 344 -3.61 -0.80 6.43
CA LYS A 344 -2.26 -1.31 6.17
C LYS A 344 -1.22 -0.19 6.11
N ARG A 345 -1.57 0.95 5.49
CA ARG A 345 -0.70 2.13 5.39
C ARG A 345 -0.34 2.72 6.75
N TYR A 346 -1.32 2.84 7.64
CA TYR A 346 -1.14 3.41 8.98
C TYR A 346 -0.66 2.38 10.00
N GLY A 347 -0.74 1.08 9.70
CA GLY A 347 -0.35 0.00 10.60
C GLY A 347 1.04 0.18 11.22
N LYS A 348 2.09 0.40 10.42
CA LYS A 348 3.46 0.58 10.94
C LYS A 348 3.61 1.84 11.81
N LEU A 349 3.01 2.95 11.38
CA LEU A 349 3.01 4.22 12.12
C LEU A 349 2.33 4.05 13.47
N THR A 350 1.09 3.54 13.47
CA THR A 350 0.32 3.35 14.69
C THR A 350 0.96 2.30 15.60
N PHE A 351 1.60 1.26 15.06
CA PHE A 351 2.34 0.29 15.87
C PHE A 351 3.42 0.98 16.72
N GLY A 352 4.30 1.78 16.12
CA GLY A 352 5.32 2.50 16.87
C GLY A 352 4.74 3.51 17.86
N CYS A 353 3.66 4.23 17.51
CA CYS A 353 2.95 5.11 18.44
C CYS A 353 2.38 4.33 19.65
N CYS A 354 1.74 3.17 19.43
CA CYS A 354 1.19 2.34 20.52
C CYS A 354 2.29 1.80 21.44
N ILE A 355 3.45 1.41 20.91
CA ILE A 355 4.60 1.02 21.73
C ILE A 355 5.05 2.20 22.60
N LEU A 356 5.19 3.38 22.00
CA LEU A 356 5.60 4.59 22.71
C LEU A 356 4.66 4.93 23.88
N PHE A 357 3.35 4.87 23.68
CA PHE A 357 2.38 5.22 24.71
C PHE A 357 2.15 4.12 25.76
N THR A 358 2.70 2.92 25.58
CA THR A 358 2.45 1.82 26.52
C THR A 358 2.95 2.10 27.94
N SER A 359 4.03 2.87 28.09
CA SER A 359 4.57 3.30 29.39
C SER A 359 3.60 4.19 30.16
N VAL A 360 2.91 5.09 29.45
CA VAL A 360 1.89 5.98 29.99
C VAL A 360 0.61 5.18 30.33
N LEU A 361 0.18 4.30 29.42
CA LEU A 361 -1.06 3.53 29.56
C LEU A 361 -1.04 2.53 30.72
N THR A 362 0.13 2.02 31.10
CA THR A 362 0.26 0.94 32.10
C THR A 362 0.70 1.40 33.49
N ALA A 363 1.11 2.66 33.61
CA ALA A 363 1.51 3.29 34.86
C ALA A 363 0.33 3.42 35.84
N ASN A 364 0.56 3.06 37.10
CA ASN A 364 -0.39 3.37 38.16
C ASN A 364 -0.40 4.89 38.49
N SER A 365 -1.33 5.35 39.31
CA SER A 365 -1.48 6.78 39.64
C SER A 365 -0.23 7.40 40.28
N GLU A 366 0.50 6.66 41.12
CA GLU A 366 1.71 7.16 41.78
C GLU A 366 2.87 7.30 40.80
N GLU A 367 3.09 6.29 39.95
CA GLU A 367 4.12 6.29 38.91
C GLU A 367 3.85 7.35 37.85
N ALA A 368 2.58 7.50 37.44
CA ALA A 368 2.16 8.53 36.50
C ALA A 368 2.42 9.95 37.05
N THR A 369 2.21 10.16 38.34
CA THR A 369 2.49 11.43 39.01
C THR A 369 3.99 11.71 39.04
N LYS A 370 4.81 10.73 39.43
CA LYS A 370 6.28 10.83 39.42
C LYS A 370 6.84 11.10 38.02
N MET A 371 6.27 10.46 37.00
CA MET A 371 6.64 10.69 35.60
C MET A 371 6.34 12.14 35.20
N LYS A 372 5.14 12.65 35.51
CA LYS A 372 4.76 14.03 35.23
C LYS A 372 5.68 15.02 35.94
N GLU A 373 5.92 14.85 37.25
CA GLU A 373 6.80 15.72 38.03
C GLU A 373 8.23 15.74 37.47
N SER A 374 8.73 14.60 37.01
CA SER A 374 10.06 14.49 36.41
C SER A 374 10.13 15.20 35.05
N VAL A 375 9.09 15.06 34.22
CA VAL A 375 8.97 15.78 32.94
C VAL A 375 8.89 17.30 33.17
N ASP A 376 8.13 17.74 34.17
CA ASP A 376 7.98 19.16 34.51
C ASP A 376 9.30 19.75 35.03
N ALA A 377 10.04 19.01 35.87
CA ALA A 377 11.27 19.49 36.49
C ALA A 377 12.49 19.45 35.56
N GLN A 378 12.70 18.34 34.86
CA GLN A 378 13.96 18.05 34.16
C GLN A 378 13.78 18.01 32.62
N GLY A 379 12.54 17.88 32.15
CA GLY A 379 12.22 17.75 30.73
C GLY A 379 12.47 16.34 30.20
N PHE A 380 11.91 16.02 29.05
CA PHE A 380 11.92 14.66 28.51
C PHE A 380 13.33 14.03 28.40
N ASN A 381 14.38 14.82 28.15
CA ASN A 381 15.75 14.32 27.96
C ASN A 381 16.45 13.80 29.23
N GLU A 382 16.08 14.25 30.42
CA GLU A 382 16.75 13.91 31.69
C GLU A 382 15.99 12.87 32.54
N VAL A 383 14.71 12.61 32.19
CA VAL A 383 13.91 11.48 32.73
C VAL A 383 14.51 10.12 32.36
N ALA A 384 15.48 10.10 31.46
CA ALA A 384 16.30 8.99 31.00
C ALA A 384 16.88 8.06 32.09
N GLY A 385 17.13 8.59 33.29
CA GLY A 385 17.65 7.81 34.42
C GLY A 385 16.59 7.18 35.33
N SER A 386 15.30 7.34 35.02
CA SER A 386 14.19 7.10 35.96
C SER A 386 13.33 5.88 35.65
N MET A 387 13.82 4.92 34.86
CA MET A 387 13.11 3.65 34.64
C MET A 387 12.92 2.83 35.93
N ASP A 388 13.66 3.16 36.99
CA ASP A 388 13.44 2.69 38.37
C ASP A 388 12.11 3.18 39.00
N ILE A 389 11.37 4.09 38.35
CA ILE A 389 10.04 4.51 38.80
C ILE A 389 9.03 3.36 38.72
N PHE A 390 9.18 2.46 37.74
CA PHE A 390 8.20 1.39 37.51
C PHE A 390 8.36 0.22 38.47
N GLN A 391 7.29 -0.09 39.18
CA GLN A 391 7.21 -1.25 40.05
C GLN A 391 7.14 -2.54 39.22
N SER A 392 7.51 -3.67 39.82
CA SER A 392 7.52 -4.99 39.15
C SER A 392 6.15 -5.37 38.57
N GLU A 393 5.06 -5.01 39.24
CA GLU A 393 3.70 -5.24 38.74
C GLU A 393 3.41 -4.44 37.46
N THR A 394 3.84 -3.18 37.41
CA THR A 394 3.71 -2.31 36.24
C THR A 394 4.52 -2.83 35.06
N THR A 395 5.74 -3.28 35.30
CA THR A 395 6.57 -3.95 34.29
C THR A 395 5.89 -5.22 33.76
N GLY A 396 5.22 -5.99 34.63
CA GLY A 396 4.40 -7.13 34.22
C GLY A 396 3.21 -6.74 33.32
N ARG A 397 2.47 -5.68 33.68
CA ARG A 397 1.38 -5.14 32.86
C ARG A 397 1.89 -4.64 31.50
N MET A 398 3.02 -3.93 31.50
CA MET A 398 3.68 -3.44 30.29
C MET A 398 4.08 -4.58 29.36
N LYS A 399 4.72 -5.62 29.90
CA LYS A 399 5.10 -6.82 29.13
C LYS A 399 3.90 -7.46 28.44
N LYS A 400 2.81 -7.69 29.20
CA LYS A 400 1.57 -8.24 28.64
C LYS A 400 1.01 -7.32 27.56
N ARG A 401 0.95 -6.03 27.83
CA ARG A 401 0.39 -5.03 26.92
C ARG A 401 1.15 -4.97 25.58
N ILE A 402 2.47 -4.87 25.63
CA ILE A 402 3.33 -4.87 24.44
C ILE A 402 3.12 -6.16 23.65
N THR A 403 3.08 -7.30 24.34
CA THR A 403 2.85 -8.61 23.70
C THR A 403 1.49 -8.64 23.00
N ASP A 404 0.41 -8.24 23.69
CA ASP A 404 -0.94 -8.17 23.13
C ASP A 404 -1.01 -7.26 21.89
N VAL A 405 -0.27 -6.15 21.88
CA VAL A 405 -0.18 -5.22 20.74
C VAL A 405 0.54 -5.91 19.57
N ILE A 406 1.72 -6.49 19.79
CA ILE A 406 2.47 -7.21 18.76
C ILE A 406 1.60 -8.30 18.11
N GLU A 407 0.99 -9.16 18.94
CA GLU A 407 0.19 -10.28 18.46
C GLU A 407 -1.03 -9.81 17.66
N SER A 408 -1.64 -8.69 18.04
CA SER A 408 -2.76 -8.10 17.30
C SER A 408 -2.32 -7.58 15.93
N PHE A 409 -1.23 -6.81 15.87
CA PHE A 409 -0.75 -6.27 14.60
C PHE A 409 -0.27 -7.38 13.65
N LEU A 410 0.29 -8.46 14.19
CA LEU A 410 0.62 -9.67 13.40
C LEU A 410 -0.66 -10.36 12.90
N ALA A 411 -1.65 -10.57 13.76
CA ALA A 411 -2.92 -11.24 13.42
C ALA A 411 -3.71 -10.50 12.34
N PHE A 412 -3.65 -9.18 12.32
CA PHE A 412 -4.34 -8.34 11.33
C PHE A 412 -3.50 -8.03 10.09
N GLY A 413 -2.28 -8.59 10.00
CA GLY A 413 -1.38 -8.35 8.87
C GLY A 413 -0.92 -6.88 8.73
N LEU A 414 -0.92 -6.13 9.83
CA LEU A 414 -0.50 -4.72 9.88
C LEU A 414 1.02 -4.58 10.06
N ILE A 415 1.66 -5.59 10.63
CA ILE A 415 3.13 -5.76 10.65
C ILE A 415 3.49 -7.20 10.31
N CYS A 416 4.71 -7.41 9.83
CA CYS A 416 5.25 -8.75 9.55
C CYS A 416 6.45 -9.03 10.47
N SER A 417 6.55 -10.23 11.01
CA SER A 417 7.80 -10.70 11.63
C SER A 417 8.64 -11.47 10.60
N THR A 418 9.97 -11.39 10.72
CA THR A 418 10.91 -12.22 9.95
C THR A 418 10.74 -13.71 10.20
N ILE A 419 9.94 -14.08 11.21
CA ILE A 419 9.52 -15.43 11.53
C ILE A 419 8.04 -15.65 11.23
N ASN A 420 7.20 -14.69 10.84
CA ASN A 420 5.83 -14.96 10.35
C ASN A 420 5.82 -15.46 8.90
N SER A 421 6.99 -15.46 8.24
CA SER A 421 7.33 -16.38 7.15
C SER A 421 7.60 -17.84 7.61
N LYS A 422 7.72 -18.06 8.93
CA LYS A 422 8.01 -19.35 9.61
C LYS A 422 7.00 -19.75 10.72
N LYS A 423 6.14 -18.89 11.26
CA LYS A 423 5.21 -19.20 12.38
C LYS A 423 3.80 -19.51 11.91
N SER A 424 3.54 -19.30 10.61
CA SER A 424 2.62 -20.14 9.86
C SER A 424 3.00 -21.64 9.93
N GLN A 425 4.23 -22.02 10.34
CA GLN A 425 4.60 -23.44 10.46
C GLN A 425 4.03 -24.16 11.69
N ILE A 426 3.49 -23.48 12.72
CA ILE A 426 3.05 -24.17 13.95
C ILE A 426 1.56 -24.57 13.92
N THR A 427 0.75 -23.98 13.04
CA THR A 427 -0.58 -24.51 12.66
C THR A 427 -0.58 -25.31 11.36
N MET A 428 0.61 -25.67 10.83
CA MET A 428 0.78 -26.44 9.59
C MET A 428 1.36 -27.85 9.82
N SER A 429 1.28 -28.39 11.03
CA SER A 429 1.62 -29.80 11.30
C SER A 429 0.57 -30.82 10.79
N GLN A 430 -0.47 -30.35 10.09
CA GLN A 430 -1.47 -31.19 9.43
C GLN A 430 -1.30 -31.30 7.90
N LEU A 431 -0.31 -30.62 7.31
CA LEU A 431 -0.17 -30.52 5.86
C LEU A 431 1.28 -30.84 5.50
N ASN A 432 1.53 -31.97 4.82
CA ASN A 432 2.84 -32.48 4.39
C ASN A 432 3.59 -31.54 3.40
N ILE A 433 3.71 -30.23 3.69
CA ILE A 433 4.32 -29.22 2.82
C ILE A 433 5.53 -28.60 3.54
N GLU A 434 6.69 -28.61 2.89
CA GLU A 434 7.96 -28.04 3.37
C GLU A 434 8.64 -27.14 2.33
N GLY A 435 9.61 -26.32 2.74
CA GLY A 435 10.45 -25.53 1.83
C GLY A 435 10.34 -24.02 1.98
N ASP A 436 10.52 -23.30 0.86
CA ASP A 436 10.54 -21.83 0.79
C ASP A 436 9.14 -21.26 0.57
N PHE A 437 8.57 -20.71 1.65
CA PHE A 437 7.26 -20.06 1.67
C PHE A 437 7.34 -18.53 1.59
N GLN A 438 8.53 -17.97 1.38
CA GLN A 438 8.70 -16.53 1.26
C GLN A 438 7.85 -16.03 0.08
N ASP A 439 7.05 -14.99 0.35
CA ASP A 439 6.12 -14.35 -0.60
C ASP A 439 4.91 -15.21 -1.03
N ILE A 440 4.53 -16.21 -0.22
CA ILE A 440 3.31 -17.01 -0.41
C ILE A 440 2.35 -16.78 0.77
N SER A 441 1.15 -16.28 0.50
CA SER A 441 0.10 -16.16 1.53
C SER A 441 -0.63 -17.47 1.80
N GLY A 442 -1.37 -17.53 2.92
CA GLY A 442 -2.22 -18.67 3.27
C GLY A 442 -3.17 -19.10 2.14
N PRO A 443 -4.00 -18.19 1.60
CA PRO A 443 -4.93 -18.54 0.51
C PRO A 443 -4.22 -19.02 -0.78
N GLN A 444 -3.06 -18.44 -1.12
CA GLN A 444 -2.27 -18.88 -2.27
C GLN A 444 -1.73 -20.31 -2.06
N LEU A 445 -1.31 -20.63 -0.84
CA LEU A 445 -0.84 -21.97 -0.49
C LEU A 445 -1.97 -22.99 -0.47
N GLU A 446 -3.16 -22.62 0.03
CA GLU A 446 -4.37 -23.43 -0.04
C GLU A 446 -4.77 -23.74 -1.49
N PHE A 447 -4.68 -22.75 -2.38
CA PHE A 447 -4.91 -22.97 -3.80
C PHE A 447 -3.90 -23.94 -4.41
N ILE A 448 -2.60 -23.79 -4.10
CA ILE A 448 -1.57 -24.73 -4.57
C ILE A 448 -1.90 -26.15 -4.09
N LYS A 449 -2.27 -26.30 -2.82
CA LYS A 449 -2.65 -27.60 -2.26
C LYS A 449 -3.86 -28.20 -2.98
N LYS A 450 -4.91 -27.40 -3.21
CA LYS A 450 -6.10 -27.83 -3.95
C LYS A 450 -5.73 -28.38 -5.33
N VAL A 451 -4.86 -27.69 -6.07
CA VAL A 451 -4.41 -28.14 -7.40
C VAL A 451 -3.60 -29.44 -7.31
N VAL A 452 -2.77 -29.61 -6.28
CA VAL A 452 -2.03 -30.87 -6.03
C VAL A 452 -3.00 -32.04 -5.80
N GLU A 453 -4.02 -31.85 -4.96
CA GLU A 453 -5.04 -32.86 -4.68
C GLU A 453 -5.88 -33.20 -5.93
N GLU A 454 -6.27 -32.20 -6.72
CA GLU A 454 -7.00 -32.36 -7.98
C GLU A 454 -6.20 -33.13 -9.04
N ASN A 455 -4.86 -33.11 -8.95
CA ASN A 455 -3.95 -33.89 -9.81
C ASN A 455 -3.63 -35.28 -9.24
N GLY A 456 -4.36 -35.74 -8.22
CA GLY A 456 -4.28 -37.13 -7.72
C GLY A 456 -3.18 -37.38 -6.69
N PHE A 457 -2.62 -36.33 -6.08
CA PHE A 457 -1.59 -36.42 -5.05
C PHE A 457 -2.15 -36.04 -3.67
N LYS A 458 -2.98 -36.92 -3.09
CA LYS A 458 -3.53 -36.74 -1.73
C LYS A 458 -2.47 -37.11 -0.68
N ASP A 459 -2.44 -36.36 0.42
CA ASP A 459 -1.51 -36.56 1.55
C ASP A 459 -0.02 -36.67 1.16
N SER A 460 0.31 -36.19 -0.04
CA SER A 460 1.64 -36.30 -0.64
C SER A 460 2.57 -35.25 -0.06
N LYS A 461 3.87 -35.55 -0.04
CA LYS A 461 4.88 -34.62 0.42
C LYS A 461 5.12 -33.55 -0.64
N VAL A 462 4.89 -32.29 -0.30
CA VAL A 462 5.09 -31.14 -1.20
C VAL A 462 6.30 -30.35 -0.73
N THR A 463 7.26 -30.13 -1.62
CA THR A 463 8.43 -29.29 -1.37
C THR A 463 8.40 -28.08 -2.29
N ILE A 464 8.35 -26.87 -1.72
CA ILE A 464 8.43 -25.61 -2.46
C ILE A 464 9.87 -25.10 -2.43
N LYS A 465 10.44 -24.78 -3.60
CA LYS A 465 11.81 -24.27 -3.74
C LYS A 465 11.80 -22.96 -4.52
N ASN A 466 12.68 -22.02 -4.17
CA ASN A 466 12.91 -20.86 -5.02
C ASN A 466 13.42 -21.31 -6.39
N PHE A 467 12.83 -20.83 -7.48
CA PHE A 467 13.14 -21.32 -8.83
C PHE A 467 14.07 -20.39 -9.62
N ALA A 468 14.13 -19.11 -9.26
CA ALA A 468 14.74 -18.07 -10.09
C ALA A 468 16.03 -17.49 -9.49
N GLU A 469 17.00 -17.17 -10.35
CA GLU A 469 18.13 -16.33 -9.97
C GLU A 469 17.68 -14.87 -9.82
N VAL A 470 18.44 -14.08 -9.07
CA VAL A 470 18.08 -12.69 -8.82
C VAL A 470 18.16 -11.90 -10.13
N GLY A 471 17.03 -11.29 -10.53
CA GLY A 471 16.91 -10.53 -11.78
C GLY A 471 16.15 -11.22 -12.92
N ASP A 472 15.65 -12.45 -12.73
CA ASP A 472 14.85 -13.13 -13.76
C ASP A 472 13.34 -12.82 -13.69
N ASN A 473 12.84 -12.35 -12.54
CA ASN A 473 11.42 -12.09 -12.32
C ASN A 473 11.21 -10.78 -11.55
N TYR A 474 10.92 -9.70 -12.29
CA TYR A 474 10.75 -8.35 -11.75
C TYR A 474 9.34 -8.05 -11.19
N GLY A 475 8.32 -8.85 -11.54
CA GLY A 475 6.91 -8.58 -11.20
C GLY A 475 6.16 -9.68 -10.44
N ALA A 476 6.78 -10.83 -10.17
CA ALA A 476 6.15 -11.97 -9.50
C ALA A 476 7.16 -12.86 -8.77
N SER A 477 6.69 -13.61 -7.77
CA SER A 477 7.47 -14.67 -7.14
C SER A 477 7.30 -15.97 -7.95
N VAL A 478 8.42 -16.61 -8.32
CA VAL A 478 8.40 -17.87 -9.08
C VAL A 478 9.03 -18.97 -8.26
N LYS A 479 8.24 -20.00 -7.95
CA LYS A 479 8.65 -21.14 -7.13
C LYS A 479 8.49 -22.45 -7.89
N ARG A 480 9.34 -23.44 -7.60
CA ARG A 480 9.15 -24.82 -8.03
C ARG A 480 8.41 -25.58 -6.95
N VAL A 481 7.31 -26.23 -7.30
CA VAL A 481 6.51 -27.10 -6.43
C VAL A 481 6.78 -28.53 -6.83
N ILE A 482 7.46 -29.28 -5.97
CA ILE A 482 7.76 -30.71 -6.16
C ILE A 482 6.82 -31.51 -5.26
N VAL A 483 6.08 -32.45 -5.82
CA VAL A 483 5.14 -33.30 -5.09
C VAL A 483 5.63 -34.74 -5.20
N GLU A 484 5.88 -35.38 -4.06
CA GLU A 484 6.25 -36.78 -3.92
C GLU A 484 5.06 -37.54 -3.34
N GLY A 485 4.46 -38.42 -4.16
CA GLY A 485 3.36 -39.28 -3.73
C GLY A 485 3.51 -40.71 -4.25
N GLU A 486 2.56 -41.58 -3.90
CA GLU A 486 2.57 -42.98 -4.32
C GLU A 486 2.53 -43.15 -5.86
N ASN A 487 1.97 -42.15 -6.56
CA ASN A 487 1.84 -42.12 -8.03
C ASN A 487 3.09 -41.55 -8.74
N GLY A 488 4.20 -41.32 -8.03
CA GLY A 488 5.45 -40.79 -8.56
C GLY A 488 5.74 -39.35 -8.11
N THR A 489 6.57 -38.64 -8.88
CA THR A 489 6.93 -37.25 -8.59
C THR A 489 6.33 -36.32 -9.63
N LEU A 490 5.63 -35.28 -9.18
CA LEU A 490 5.12 -34.19 -10.02
C LEU A 490 5.93 -32.92 -9.74
N SER A 491 6.44 -32.26 -10.80
CA SER A 491 7.09 -30.95 -10.69
C SER A 491 6.28 -29.90 -11.43
N MET A 492 6.01 -28.78 -10.76
CA MET A 492 5.29 -27.62 -11.29
C MET A 492 6.05 -26.33 -11.02
N ILE A 493 5.80 -25.32 -11.85
CA ILE A 493 6.22 -23.93 -11.63
C ILE A 493 5.02 -23.14 -11.15
N ALA A 494 5.13 -22.52 -9.97
CA ALA A 494 4.15 -21.61 -9.43
C ALA A 494 4.61 -20.17 -9.67
N LYS A 495 3.85 -19.42 -10.47
CA LYS A 495 3.96 -17.95 -10.56
C LYS A 495 2.94 -17.35 -9.62
N ILE A 496 3.40 -16.57 -8.65
CA ILE A 496 2.63 -16.12 -7.49
C ILE A 496 2.65 -14.58 -7.45
N ALA A 497 1.46 -13.97 -7.43
CA ALA A 497 1.34 -12.52 -7.38
C ALA A 497 1.72 -11.98 -5.99
N PRO A 498 2.33 -10.78 -5.92
CA PRO A 498 2.51 -10.11 -4.64
C PRO A 498 1.16 -9.78 -4.00
N THR A 499 1.12 -9.78 -2.67
CA THR A 499 -0.10 -9.47 -1.90
C THR A 499 -0.18 -8.02 -1.43
N THR A 500 0.94 -7.29 -1.44
CA THR A 500 1.02 -5.88 -1.05
C THR A 500 0.62 -4.97 -2.19
N GLU A 501 -0.35 -4.07 -1.95
CA GLU A 501 -0.95 -3.21 -2.98
C GLU A 501 0.09 -2.35 -3.73
N PHE A 502 1.13 -1.90 -3.04
CA PHE A 502 2.24 -1.17 -3.66
C PHE A 502 2.91 -1.97 -4.78
N LEU A 503 3.33 -3.21 -4.48
CA LEU A 503 3.95 -4.10 -5.47
C LEU A 503 2.96 -4.51 -6.55
N ARG A 504 1.69 -4.69 -6.20
CA ARG A 504 0.62 -5.06 -7.14
C ARG A 504 0.36 -3.96 -8.17
N THR A 505 0.28 -2.71 -7.73
CA THR A 505 0.15 -1.54 -8.60
C THR A 505 1.36 -1.41 -9.50
N ARG A 506 2.58 -1.48 -8.94
CA ARG A 506 3.84 -1.33 -9.71
C ARG A 506 4.04 -2.44 -10.74
N ALA A 507 3.75 -3.70 -10.38
CA ALA A 507 3.81 -4.85 -11.28
C ALA A 507 2.58 -4.99 -12.19
N ASN A 508 1.59 -4.08 -12.08
CA ASN A 508 0.31 -4.14 -12.77
C ASN A 508 -0.33 -5.55 -12.73
N THR A 509 -0.38 -6.17 -11.55
CA THR A 509 -0.76 -7.60 -11.41
C THR A 509 -2.14 -7.90 -11.99
N HIS A 510 -3.08 -6.96 -11.89
CA HIS A 510 -4.42 -7.08 -12.47
C HIS A 510 -4.40 -7.25 -14.01
N VAL A 511 -3.42 -6.66 -14.70
CA VAL A 511 -3.21 -6.85 -16.15
C VAL A 511 -2.39 -8.11 -16.40
N THR A 512 -1.23 -8.23 -15.76
CA THR A 512 -0.25 -9.28 -16.07
C THR A 512 -0.77 -10.68 -15.74
N PHE A 513 -1.26 -10.89 -14.51
CA PHE A 513 -1.87 -12.17 -14.11
C PHE A 513 -3.23 -12.40 -14.78
N GLY A 514 -4.03 -11.34 -14.97
CA GLY A 514 -5.34 -11.44 -15.63
C GLY A 514 -5.22 -11.92 -17.08
N ASN A 515 -4.29 -11.33 -17.85
CA ASN A 515 -4.01 -11.75 -19.22
C ASN A 515 -3.47 -13.17 -19.26
N GLU A 516 -2.46 -13.49 -18.45
CA GLU A 516 -1.83 -14.81 -18.44
C GLU A 516 -2.82 -15.91 -18.02
N HIS A 517 -3.71 -15.64 -17.06
CA HIS A 517 -4.83 -16.50 -16.69
C HIS A 517 -5.73 -16.79 -17.91
N LEU A 518 -6.18 -15.76 -18.62
CA LEU A 518 -7.04 -15.94 -19.80
C LEU A 518 -6.35 -16.74 -20.90
N MET A 519 -5.04 -16.55 -21.09
CA MET A 519 -4.26 -17.26 -22.10
C MET A 519 -4.18 -18.75 -21.80
N TYR A 520 -3.79 -19.13 -20.58
CA TYR A 520 -3.63 -20.54 -20.20
C TYR A 520 -4.95 -21.29 -19.98
N THR A 521 -6.00 -20.62 -19.50
CA THR A 521 -7.27 -21.27 -19.19
C THR A 521 -8.27 -21.29 -20.33
N LYS A 522 -8.12 -20.38 -21.32
CA LYS A 522 -9.09 -20.23 -22.42
C LYS A 522 -8.45 -20.21 -23.81
N PHE A 523 -7.55 -19.28 -24.10
CA PHE A 523 -7.06 -19.08 -25.48
C PHE A 523 -6.24 -20.27 -26.00
N LEU A 524 -5.20 -20.66 -25.27
CA LEU A 524 -4.28 -21.73 -25.66
C LEU A 524 -4.97 -23.12 -25.73
N PRO A 525 -5.83 -23.51 -24.77
CA PRO A 525 -6.63 -24.72 -24.90
C PRO A 525 -7.54 -24.73 -26.14
N LYS A 526 -8.20 -23.60 -26.43
CA LYS A 526 -9.09 -23.46 -27.60
C LYS A 526 -8.32 -23.59 -28.92
N LEU A 527 -7.09 -23.07 -28.98
CA LEU A 527 -6.20 -23.25 -30.13
C LEU A 527 -5.96 -24.74 -30.41
N ILE A 528 -5.60 -25.51 -29.37
CA ILE A 528 -5.32 -26.95 -29.53
C ILE A 528 -6.59 -27.74 -29.85
N GLU A 529 -7.71 -27.40 -29.25
CA GLU A 529 -9.02 -27.98 -29.62
C GLU A 529 -9.29 -27.80 -31.12
N PHE A 530 -9.06 -26.60 -31.65
CA PHE A 530 -9.22 -26.30 -33.08
C PHE A 530 -8.25 -27.08 -33.96
N GLN A 531 -6.96 -27.10 -33.61
CA GLN A 531 -5.96 -27.83 -34.37
C GLN A 531 -6.26 -29.34 -34.41
N LYS A 532 -6.67 -29.92 -33.28
CA LYS A 532 -7.06 -31.35 -33.22
C LYS A 532 -8.34 -31.64 -34.01
N LYS A 533 -9.33 -30.75 -33.95
CA LYS A 533 -10.58 -30.89 -34.70
C LYS A 533 -10.37 -30.88 -36.21
N GLU A 534 -9.38 -30.13 -36.69
CA GLU A 534 -9.04 -30.02 -38.11
C GLU A 534 -7.90 -30.97 -38.49
N GLU A 535 -7.60 -31.96 -37.63
CA GLU A 535 -6.63 -33.03 -37.87
C GLU A 535 -5.22 -32.52 -38.25
N VAL A 536 -4.81 -31.37 -37.68
CA VAL A 536 -3.45 -30.86 -37.83
C VAL A 536 -2.46 -31.91 -37.30
N PRO A 537 -1.37 -32.23 -38.03
CA PRO A 537 -0.37 -33.19 -37.58
C PRO A 537 0.17 -32.88 -36.18
N GLU A 538 0.39 -33.92 -35.37
CA GLU A 538 0.81 -33.79 -33.96
C GLU A 538 2.10 -32.97 -33.79
N ASP A 539 3.03 -33.08 -34.75
CA ASP A 539 4.30 -32.35 -34.75
C ASP A 539 4.16 -30.86 -35.13
N GLU A 540 3.04 -30.47 -35.74
CA GLU A 540 2.67 -29.10 -36.11
C GLU A 540 1.73 -28.43 -35.09
N LEU A 541 1.25 -29.16 -34.08
CA LEU A 541 0.47 -28.58 -33.00
C LEU A 541 1.29 -27.53 -32.25
N PHE A 542 0.62 -26.45 -31.86
CA PHE A 542 1.24 -25.45 -31.01
C PHE A 542 1.56 -26.05 -29.65
N LYS A 543 2.74 -25.74 -29.11
CA LYS A 543 3.20 -26.30 -27.84
C LYS A 543 3.24 -25.20 -26.80
N PHE A 544 2.66 -25.46 -25.64
CA PHE A 544 2.70 -24.58 -24.48
C PHE A 544 2.73 -25.42 -23.19
N PRO A 545 3.23 -24.87 -22.07
CA PRO A 545 3.25 -25.59 -20.80
C PRO A 545 1.84 -25.97 -20.37
N LYS A 546 1.64 -27.20 -19.90
CA LYS A 546 0.38 -27.58 -19.27
C LYS A 546 0.10 -26.65 -18.08
N CYS A 547 -1.09 -26.04 -18.03
CA CYS A 547 -1.57 -25.35 -16.84
C CYS A 547 -2.30 -26.35 -15.95
N TYR A 548 -1.81 -26.52 -14.71
CA TYR A 548 -2.44 -27.37 -13.70
C TYR A 548 -3.56 -26.67 -12.96
N GLY A 549 -3.47 -25.35 -12.83
CA GLY A 549 -4.50 -24.52 -12.22
C GLY A 549 -4.11 -23.04 -12.24
N SER A 550 -5.11 -22.17 -12.25
CA SER A 550 -4.92 -20.73 -12.16
C SER A 550 -6.01 -20.08 -11.31
N ASN A 551 -5.61 -19.31 -10.30
CA ASN A 551 -6.47 -18.46 -9.49
C ASN A 551 -6.34 -17.01 -9.95
N PRO A 552 -7.39 -16.36 -10.47
CA PRO A 552 -7.37 -14.96 -10.86
C PRO A 552 -7.77 -14.01 -9.73
N GLU A 553 -8.17 -14.51 -8.56
CA GLU A 553 -8.73 -13.68 -7.48
C GLU A 553 -7.67 -12.88 -6.74
N ALA A 554 -7.74 -11.55 -6.86
CA ALA A 554 -6.89 -10.63 -6.13
C ALA A 554 -7.15 -10.68 -4.61
N PRO A 555 -6.12 -10.54 -3.75
CA PRO A 555 -4.69 -10.41 -4.07
C PRO A 555 -3.94 -11.77 -4.11
N ASN A 556 -4.66 -12.87 -4.33
CA ASN A 556 -4.19 -14.24 -4.15
C ASN A 556 -3.93 -14.97 -5.47
N GLU A 557 -3.58 -14.22 -6.53
CA GLU A 557 -3.40 -14.82 -7.85
C GLU A 557 -2.22 -15.78 -7.88
N VAL A 558 -2.43 -16.96 -8.48
CA VAL A 558 -1.44 -18.01 -8.64
C VAL A 558 -1.67 -18.72 -9.97
N ILE A 559 -0.59 -19.00 -10.71
CA ILE A 559 -0.63 -19.82 -11.92
C ILE A 559 0.35 -20.98 -11.74
N LEU A 560 -0.14 -22.22 -11.84
CA LEU A 560 0.64 -23.44 -11.75
C LEU A 560 0.83 -24.04 -13.15
N LEU A 561 2.07 -24.11 -13.60
CA LEU A 561 2.46 -24.54 -14.94
C LEU A 561 3.39 -25.75 -14.90
N GLU A 562 3.50 -26.44 -16.03
CA GLU A 562 4.46 -27.53 -16.25
C GLU A 562 5.91 -27.08 -16.06
N ASP A 563 6.65 -27.83 -15.24
CA ASP A 563 8.10 -27.67 -15.13
C ASP A 563 8.81 -28.26 -16.36
N LEU A 564 9.05 -27.42 -17.36
CA LEU A 564 9.69 -27.81 -18.61
C LEU A 564 11.13 -28.30 -18.44
N LYS A 565 11.82 -27.99 -17.33
CA LYS A 565 13.16 -28.55 -17.07
C LYS A 565 13.10 -30.07 -16.89
N CYS A 566 11.98 -30.63 -16.43
CA CYS A 566 11.77 -32.07 -16.37
C CYS A 566 11.61 -32.74 -17.75
N LYS A 567 11.50 -31.96 -18.82
CA LYS A 567 11.41 -32.42 -20.21
C LYS A 567 12.62 -31.99 -21.06
N ASP A 568 13.76 -31.76 -20.41
CA ASP A 568 15.03 -31.36 -21.03
C ASP A 568 14.99 -30.01 -21.77
N TYR A 569 14.03 -29.14 -21.44
CA TYR A 569 14.05 -27.78 -21.94
C TYR A 569 14.99 -26.91 -21.11
N VAL A 570 15.72 -26.04 -21.80
CA VAL A 570 16.67 -25.10 -21.23
C VAL A 570 16.34 -23.68 -21.66
N MET A 571 16.52 -22.74 -20.75
CA MET A 571 16.53 -21.32 -21.06
C MET A 571 17.92 -20.94 -21.55
N LYS A 572 18.02 -20.15 -22.63
CA LYS A 572 19.30 -19.65 -23.14
C LYS A 572 19.75 -18.42 -22.35
N ASP A 573 21.05 -18.16 -22.34
CA ASP A 573 21.61 -16.97 -21.72
C ASP A 573 21.13 -15.70 -22.44
N ARG A 574 20.39 -14.83 -21.74
CA ARG A 574 19.86 -13.56 -22.28
C ARG A 574 20.93 -12.58 -22.75
N MET A 575 22.17 -12.71 -22.26
CA MET A 575 23.28 -11.86 -22.66
C MET A 575 23.84 -12.26 -24.03
N GLN A 576 23.54 -13.46 -24.51
CA GLN A 576 24.03 -13.98 -25.78
C GLN A 576 22.99 -13.85 -26.89
N SER A 577 23.48 -13.64 -28.11
CA SER A 577 22.66 -13.65 -29.33
C SER A 577 22.11 -15.05 -29.59
N LEU A 578 20.81 -15.17 -29.88
CA LEU A 578 20.25 -16.44 -30.35
C LEU A 578 20.81 -16.81 -31.74
N SER A 579 20.96 -18.12 -31.97
CA SER A 579 21.35 -18.64 -33.27
C SER A 579 20.20 -18.51 -34.29
N ASP A 580 20.56 -18.55 -35.57
CA ASP A 580 19.60 -18.56 -36.68
C ASP A 580 18.54 -19.67 -36.55
N GLU A 581 18.98 -20.88 -36.17
CA GLU A 581 18.09 -22.03 -35.95
C GLU A 581 17.07 -21.77 -34.83
N CYS A 582 17.50 -21.18 -33.72
CA CYS A 582 16.62 -20.82 -32.60
C CYS A 582 15.59 -19.77 -33.01
N VAL A 583 16.02 -18.70 -33.68
CA VAL A 583 15.13 -17.62 -34.13
C VAL A 583 14.12 -18.14 -35.16
N THR A 584 14.58 -18.96 -36.10
CA THR A 584 13.73 -19.60 -37.11
C THR A 584 12.61 -20.42 -36.47
N ASP A 585 12.92 -21.21 -35.43
CA ASP A 585 11.92 -22.03 -34.74
C ASP A 585 10.92 -21.19 -33.93
N ILE A 586 11.38 -20.11 -33.27
CA ILE A 586 10.50 -19.16 -32.58
C ILE A 586 9.51 -18.51 -33.55
N LEU A 587 10.00 -18.04 -34.70
CA LEU A 587 9.18 -17.39 -35.71
C LEU A 587 8.13 -18.34 -36.28
N LYS A 588 8.48 -19.62 -36.47
CA LYS A 588 7.50 -20.64 -36.85
C LYS A 588 6.42 -20.82 -35.78
N SER A 589 6.81 -20.85 -34.50
CA SER A 589 5.88 -20.96 -33.38
C SER A 589 4.94 -19.75 -33.30
N LEU A 590 5.46 -18.52 -33.45
CA LEU A 590 4.65 -17.30 -33.54
C LEU A 590 3.73 -17.29 -34.76
N ALA A 591 4.17 -17.83 -35.89
CA ALA A 591 3.32 -17.92 -37.08
C ALA A 591 2.12 -18.85 -36.85
N VAL A 592 2.34 -20.01 -36.22
CA VAL A 592 1.25 -20.92 -35.81
C VAL A 592 0.32 -20.22 -34.82
N PHE A 593 0.87 -19.56 -33.80
CA PHE A 593 0.10 -18.83 -32.79
C PHE A 593 -0.76 -17.70 -33.38
N HIS A 594 -0.17 -16.83 -34.20
CA HIS A 594 -0.88 -15.72 -34.86
C HIS A 594 -1.95 -16.22 -35.84
N SER A 595 -1.72 -17.35 -36.52
CA SER A 595 -2.68 -17.92 -37.46
C SER A 595 -4.04 -18.17 -36.81
N PHE A 596 -4.06 -18.56 -35.54
CA PHE A 596 -5.28 -18.91 -34.82
C PHE A 596 -6.22 -17.71 -34.64
N SER A 597 -5.69 -16.50 -34.46
CA SER A 597 -6.53 -15.29 -34.38
C SER A 597 -7.29 -15.04 -35.69
N TYR A 598 -6.66 -15.27 -36.84
CA TYR A 598 -7.34 -15.16 -38.15
C TYR A 598 -8.38 -16.27 -38.34
N VAL A 599 -8.09 -17.48 -37.85
CA VAL A 599 -9.05 -18.59 -37.84
C VAL A 599 -10.27 -18.23 -37.01
N LEU A 600 -10.09 -17.72 -35.79
CA LEU A 600 -11.20 -17.28 -34.93
C LEU A 600 -12.01 -16.17 -35.60
N LYS A 601 -11.37 -15.14 -36.17
CA LYS A 601 -12.08 -14.08 -36.90
C LYS A 601 -13.00 -14.60 -38.01
N HIS A 602 -12.61 -15.69 -38.66
CA HIS A 602 -13.38 -16.27 -39.76
C HIS A 602 -14.43 -17.29 -39.29
N LYS A 603 -14.07 -18.17 -38.34
CA LYS A 603 -14.88 -19.30 -37.90
C LYS A 603 -15.70 -19.04 -36.63
N GLU A 604 -15.17 -18.25 -35.69
CA GLU A 604 -15.79 -17.91 -34.40
C GLU A 604 -15.51 -16.43 -34.00
N PRO A 605 -16.09 -15.44 -34.70
CA PRO A 605 -15.75 -14.03 -34.50
C PRO A 605 -16.09 -13.51 -33.10
N ASP A 606 -17.16 -14.01 -32.47
CA ASP A 606 -17.52 -13.64 -31.10
C ASP A 606 -16.48 -14.12 -30.09
N THR A 607 -15.91 -15.32 -30.30
CA THR A 607 -14.80 -15.84 -29.50
C THR A 607 -13.55 -14.95 -29.65
N TYR A 608 -13.24 -14.51 -30.88
CA TYR A 608 -12.15 -13.57 -31.10
C TYR A 608 -12.39 -12.22 -30.38
N ASN A 609 -13.60 -11.65 -30.52
CA ASN A 609 -13.96 -10.39 -29.88
C ASN A 609 -13.88 -10.50 -28.35
N PHE A 610 -14.31 -11.62 -27.77
CA PHE A 610 -14.13 -11.88 -26.34
C PHE A 610 -12.66 -11.73 -25.92
N PHE A 611 -11.71 -12.35 -26.61
CA PHE A 611 -10.30 -12.22 -26.26
C PHE A 611 -9.77 -10.80 -26.49
N LYS A 612 -10.12 -10.19 -27.62
CA LYS A 612 -9.75 -8.81 -27.95
C LYS A 612 -10.18 -7.81 -26.88
N ASP A 613 -11.38 -7.95 -26.33
CA ASP A 613 -11.96 -6.99 -25.39
C ASP A 613 -11.54 -7.25 -23.92
N ASN A 614 -11.19 -8.50 -23.60
CA ASN A 614 -10.82 -8.91 -22.24
C ASN A 614 -9.31 -8.89 -21.97
N LEU A 615 -8.45 -9.04 -22.99
CA LEU A 615 -7.00 -8.86 -22.84
C LEU A 615 -6.66 -7.36 -22.74
N LYS A 616 -5.96 -6.97 -21.67
CA LYS A 616 -5.69 -5.56 -21.36
C LYS A 616 -4.30 -5.15 -21.85
N ASP A 617 -4.22 -3.96 -22.46
CA ASP A 617 -2.95 -3.43 -22.96
C ASP A 617 -2.09 -2.87 -21.83
N PHE A 618 -1.01 -3.58 -21.49
CA PHE A 618 -0.04 -3.15 -20.49
C PHE A 618 0.58 -1.79 -20.79
N MET A 619 0.85 -1.44 -22.05
CA MET A 619 1.44 -0.15 -22.40
C MET A 619 0.47 1.01 -22.13
N ALA A 620 -0.83 0.76 -22.29
CA ALA A 620 -1.86 1.74 -21.93
C ALA A 620 -1.99 1.89 -20.41
N ALA A 621 -1.81 0.80 -19.65
CA ALA A 621 -1.75 0.85 -18.18
C ALA A 621 -0.51 1.63 -17.70
N LEU A 622 0.65 1.41 -18.32
CA LEU A 622 1.92 2.07 -18.00
C LEU A 622 1.89 3.57 -18.31
N ALA A 623 1.16 4.01 -19.34
CA ALA A 623 1.08 5.42 -19.73
C ALA A 623 0.51 6.34 -18.63
N ASN A 624 -0.18 5.78 -17.62
CA ASN A 624 -0.72 6.52 -16.48
C ASN A 624 0.13 6.34 -15.21
N SER A 625 1.29 5.69 -15.27
CA SER A 625 2.14 5.43 -14.10
C SER A 625 3.20 6.52 -13.89
N PRO A 626 3.59 6.80 -12.63
CA PRO A 626 4.70 7.71 -12.31
C PRO A 626 6.06 7.22 -12.83
N ASP A 627 6.20 5.94 -13.19
CA ASP A 627 7.46 5.37 -13.69
C ASP A 627 7.84 5.90 -15.09
N MET A 628 6.96 6.68 -15.72
CA MET A 628 7.20 7.35 -17.00
C MET A 628 8.37 8.35 -16.96
N ASP A 629 8.65 8.96 -15.81
CA ASP A 629 9.75 9.91 -15.63
C ASP A 629 11.13 9.22 -15.77
N ASN A 630 11.20 7.89 -15.58
CA ASN A 630 12.44 7.13 -15.71
C ASN A 630 12.93 6.97 -17.17
N PHE A 631 12.04 7.14 -18.17
CA PHE A 631 12.44 7.01 -19.57
C PHE A 631 13.31 8.16 -20.05
N GLU A 632 13.11 9.37 -19.53
CA GLU A 632 13.95 10.53 -19.85
C GLU A 632 15.35 10.39 -19.24
N VAL A 633 15.42 9.90 -17.99
CA VAL A 633 16.70 9.63 -17.31
C VAL A 633 17.51 8.58 -18.07
N LEU A 634 16.88 7.47 -18.47
CA LEU A 634 17.54 6.44 -19.26
C LEU A 634 17.96 6.96 -20.65
N GLU A 635 17.13 7.79 -21.29
CA GLU A 635 17.46 8.37 -22.60
C GLU A 635 18.74 9.22 -22.52
N ASN A 636 18.82 10.10 -21.53
CA ASN A 636 19.99 10.95 -21.33
C ASN A 636 21.26 10.13 -21.07
N PHE A 637 21.18 9.11 -20.21
CA PHE A 637 22.29 8.20 -19.96
C PHE A 637 22.75 7.46 -21.23
N VAL A 638 21.82 6.93 -22.03
CA VAL A 638 22.17 6.25 -23.27
C VAL A 638 22.84 7.22 -24.27
N ILE A 639 22.39 8.48 -24.33
CA ILE A 639 23.03 9.52 -25.16
C ILE A 639 24.45 9.84 -24.69
N GLU A 640 24.70 9.85 -23.38
CA GLU A 640 26.01 10.13 -22.81
C GLU A 640 27.03 9.05 -23.15
N ILE A 641 26.66 7.78 -23.04
CA ILE A 641 27.59 6.64 -23.23
C ILE A 641 27.96 6.38 -24.70
N LEU A 642 27.20 6.96 -25.64
CA LEU A 642 27.50 6.89 -27.06
C LEU A 642 28.61 7.89 -27.44
N GLU A 643 29.41 7.56 -28.45
CA GLU A 643 30.49 8.43 -28.94
C GLU A 643 30.07 9.22 -30.17
N ASP A 644 29.39 8.56 -31.11
CA ASP A 644 29.01 9.13 -32.40
C ASP A 644 27.88 10.16 -32.24
N PRO A 645 28.08 11.43 -32.63
CA PRO A 645 27.04 12.46 -32.59
C PRO A 645 25.77 12.10 -33.40
N GLU A 646 25.90 11.36 -34.50
CA GLU A 646 24.74 10.94 -35.30
C GLU A 646 23.90 9.91 -34.52
N HIS A 647 24.55 8.96 -33.85
CA HIS A 647 23.86 7.99 -32.98
C HIS A 647 23.12 8.69 -31.83
N LYS A 648 23.74 9.70 -31.20
CA LYS A 648 23.09 10.51 -30.15
C LYS A 648 21.82 11.19 -30.69
N ASN A 649 21.91 11.77 -31.89
CA ASN A 649 20.79 12.47 -32.50
C ASN A 649 19.64 11.51 -32.89
N ILE A 650 19.95 10.27 -33.26
CA ILE A 650 18.94 9.24 -33.56
C ILE A 650 18.12 8.87 -32.31
N ILE A 651 18.75 8.81 -31.13
CA ILE A 651 18.08 8.40 -29.87
C ILE A 651 17.29 9.53 -29.23
N LYS A 652 17.65 10.79 -29.51
CA LYS A 652 17.00 11.95 -28.92
C LYS A 652 15.47 11.89 -29.09
N ASN A 653 14.76 12.00 -27.97
CA ASN A 653 13.32 11.89 -27.80
C ASN A 653 12.68 10.54 -28.21
N LYS A 654 13.44 9.45 -28.33
CA LYS A 654 12.87 8.16 -28.74
C LYS A 654 12.24 7.39 -27.59
N LEU A 655 12.79 7.49 -26.39
CA LEU A 655 12.29 6.77 -25.21
C LEU A 655 11.16 7.57 -24.55
N SER A 656 11.36 8.89 -24.38
CA SER A 656 10.32 9.79 -23.83
C SER A 656 9.04 9.83 -24.66
N GLN A 657 9.12 9.56 -25.98
CA GLN A 657 7.96 9.52 -26.88
C GLN A 657 7.25 8.15 -26.97
N ILE A 658 7.73 7.11 -26.28
CA ILE A 658 7.17 5.75 -26.39
C ILE A 658 5.66 5.74 -26.14
N PRO A 659 5.10 6.35 -25.08
CA PRO A 659 3.65 6.29 -24.86
C PRO A 659 2.85 7.02 -25.93
N GLN A 660 3.33 8.17 -26.42
CA GLN A 660 2.63 8.90 -27.47
C GLN A 660 2.63 8.10 -28.78
N ALA A 661 3.76 7.44 -29.09
CA ALA A 661 3.86 6.55 -30.24
C ALA A 661 2.95 5.31 -30.08
N ALA A 662 2.96 4.69 -28.91
CA ALA A 662 2.11 3.53 -28.59
C ALA A 662 0.63 3.87 -28.67
N ALA A 663 0.20 4.99 -28.07
CA ALA A 663 -1.18 5.48 -28.13
C ALA A 663 -1.61 5.81 -29.56
N LYS A 664 -0.72 6.42 -30.37
CA LYS A 664 -0.98 6.69 -31.78
C LYS A 664 -1.19 5.40 -32.58
N ILE A 665 -0.33 4.40 -32.38
CA ILE A 665 -0.46 3.09 -33.03
C ILE A 665 -1.75 2.40 -32.59
N ALA A 666 -2.02 2.33 -31.27
CA ALA A 666 -3.23 1.73 -30.73
C ALA A 666 -4.50 2.37 -31.32
N LYS A 667 -4.53 3.70 -31.47
CA LYS A 667 -5.64 4.41 -32.10
C LYS A 667 -5.79 4.09 -33.59
N LEU A 668 -4.68 3.99 -34.33
CA LEU A 668 -4.69 3.68 -35.77
C LEU A 668 -5.10 2.24 -36.06
N GLU A 669 -4.87 1.34 -35.12
CA GLU A 669 -5.14 -0.10 -35.27
C GLU A 669 -6.32 -0.60 -34.45
N CYS A 670 -7.03 0.32 -33.79
CA CYS A 670 -8.34 0.07 -33.22
C CYS A 670 -9.23 -0.50 -34.33
N ASP A 671 -9.63 -1.76 -34.18
CA ASP A 671 -10.41 -2.53 -35.17
C ASP A 671 -9.69 -2.91 -36.48
N SER A 672 -8.36 -2.93 -36.49
CA SER A 672 -7.60 -3.46 -37.63
C SER A 672 -7.98 -4.92 -37.91
N ARG A 673 -8.44 -5.19 -39.15
CA ARG A 673 -8.72 -6.56 -39.62
C ARG A 673 -7.48 -7.46 -39.58
N TYR A 674 -6.29 -6.88 -39.55
CA TYR A 674 -4.99 -7.56 -39.53
C TYR A 674 -4.44 -7.81 -38.12
N ALA A 675 -5.11 -7.29 -37.07
CA ALA A 675 -4.65 -7.52 -35.71
C ALA A 675 -4.78 -9.01 -35.31
N VAL A 676 -3.94 -9.46 -34.41
CA VAL A 676 -4.02 -10.79 -33.81
C VAL A 676 -3.81 -10.66 -32.31
N ILE A 677 -4.19 -11.70 -31.57
CA ILE A 677 -3.74 -11.85 -30.19
C ILE A 677 -2.25 -12.18 -30.25
N LEU A 678 -1.44 -11.31 -29.65
CA LEU A 678 0.01 -11.39 -29.56
C LEU A 678 0.45 -12.13 -28.30
N HIS A 679 1.69 -12.60 -28.30
CA HIS A 679 2.42 -12.95 -27.08
C HIS A 679 2.77 -11.68 -26.30
N GLY A 680 3.24 -10.64 -26.99
CA GLY A 680 3.51 -9.30 -26.43
C GLY A 680 4.81 -9.16 -25.65
N ASP A 681 5.41 -10.26 -25.17
CA ASP A 681 6.68 -10.26 -24.42
C ASP A 681 7.64 -11.40 -24.82
N ALA A 682 7.78 -11.69 -26.12
CA ALA A 682 8.60 -12.82 -26.57
C ALA A 682 10.10 -12.44 -26.62
N TRP A 683 10.80 -12.58 -25.50
CA TRP A 683 12.27 -12.42 -25.40
C TRP A 683 12.94 -13.67 -24.81
N THR A 684 14.28 -13.72 -24.78
CA THR A 684 15.03 -14.95 -24.48
C THR A 684 14.62 -15.67 -23.19
N ASN A 685 14.28 -14.94 -22.13
CA ASN A 685 13.85 -15.53 -20.85
C ASN A 685 12.41 -16.06 -20.86
N ASN A 686 11.62 -15.70 -21.87
CA ASN A 686 10.25 -16.18 -22.05
C ASN A 686 10.18 -17.30 -23.11
N ILE A 687 11.32 -17.91 -23.44
CA ILE A 687 11.44 -18.96 -24.45
C ILE A 687 12.31 -20.10 -23.91
N MET A 688 11.74 -21.31 -23.94
CA MET A 688 12.41 -22.53 -23.50
C MET A 688 12.74 -23.39 -24.72
N PHE A 689 13.97 -23.90 -24.81
CA PHE A 689 14.46 -24.66 -25.96
C PHE A 689 14.79 -26.09 -25.58
N ARG A 690 14.48 -27.05 -26.45
CA ARG A 690 14.88 -28.45 -26.27
C ARG A 690 15.87 -28.86 -27.35
N PHE A 691 16.98 -29.45 -26.94
CA PHE A 691 18.04 -29.93 -27.82
C PHE A 691 18.20 -31.45 -27.70
N GLU A 692 18.63 -32.08 -28.79
CA GLU A 692 19.20 -33.43 -28.77
C GLU A 692 20.65 -33.32 -29.25
N GLY A 693 21.60 -33.40 -28.32
CA GLY A 693 22.98 -32.98 -28.59
C GLY A 693 23.03 -31.47 -28.86
N GLU A 694 23.56 -31.08 -30.02
CA GLU A 694 23.63 -29.68 -30.47
C GLU A 694 22.45 -29.27 -31.37
N THR A 695 21.61 -30.22 -31.79
CA THR A 695 20.50 -29.96 -32.72
C THR A 695 19.26 -29.49 -31.99
N LEU A 696 18.68 -28.38 -32.43
CA LEU A 696 17.42 -27.88 -31.88
C LEU A 696 16.26 -28.80 -32.29
N LYS A 697 15.39 -29.16 -31.33
CA LYS A 697 14.18 -29.93 -31.61
C LYS A 697 12.94 -29.07 -31.68
N ASN A 698 12.82 -28.13 -30.76
CA ASN A 698 11.78 -27.09 -30.75
C ASN A 698 12.05 -26.09 -29.62
N SER A 699 11.33 -24.99 -29.69
CA SER A 699 11.16 -23.98 -28.66
C SER A 699 9.71 -23.98 -28.16
N MET A 700 9.51 -23.40 -26.98
CA MET A 700 8.21 -23.21 -26.36
C MET A 700 8.15 -21.81 -25.77
N LEU A 701 7.10 -21.07 -26.15
CA LEU A 701 6.81 -19.74 -25.60
C LEU A 701 6.13 -19.88 -24.24
N ILE A 702 6.58 -19.09 -23.27
CA ILE A 702 6.04 -19.02 -21.90
C ILE A 702 5.82 -17.55 -21.51
N ASP A 703 5.11 -17.33 -20.40
CA ASP A 703 4.83 -15.99 -19.87
C ASP A 703 4.05 -15.06 -20.83
N TYR A 704 2.75 -15.34 -20.95
CA TYR A 704 1.84 -14.62 -21.85
C TYR A 704 1.26 -13.35 -21.21
N GLN A 705 1.90 -12.78 -20.20
CA GLN A 705 1.37 -11.69 -19.37
C GLN A 705 1.09 -10.37 -20.13
N LEU A 706 1.82 -10.11 -21.22
CA LEU A 706 1.64 -8.92 -22.06
C LEU A 706 0.76 -9.18 -23.30
N SER A 707 0.05 -10.31 -23.35
CA SER A 707 -0.82 -10.64 -24.47
C SER A 707 -1.89 -9.58 -24.69
N LYS A 708 -2.05 -9.15 -25.93
CA LYS A 708 -3.04 -8.14 -26.34
C LYS A 708 -3.37 -8.27 -27.82
N ASN A 709 -4.39 -7.54 -28.26
CA ASN A 709 -4.74 -7.48 -29.67
C ASN A 709 -3.98 -6.36 -30.41
N ALA A 710 -3.09 -6.69 -31.35
CA ALA A 710 -2.34 -5.74 -32.18
C ALA A 710 -1.73 -6.42 -33.43
N SER A 711 -1.01 -5.68 -34.29
CA SER A 711 -0.34 -6.27 -35.46
C SER A 711 0.70 -7.32 -35.07
N PRO A 712 0.79 -8.47 -35.79
CA PRO A 712 1.83 -9.48 -35.56
C PRO A 712 3.25 -8.95 -35.74
N ALA A 713 3.43 -7.81 -36.43
CA ALA A 713 4.72 -7.13 -36.55
C ALA A 713 5.33 -6.78 -35.18
N TYR A 714 4.52 -6.57 -34.14
CA TYR A 714 4.99 -6.28 -32.80
C TYR A 714 5.87 -7.42 -32.26
N ASP A 715 5.36 -8.65 -32.21
CA ASP A 715 6.11 -9.80 -31.70
C ASP A 715 7.34 -10.12 -32.54
N LEU A 716 7.26 -9.93 -33.86
CA LEU A 716 8.39 -10.13 -34.76
C LEU A 716 9.52 -9.16 -34.46
N LEU A 717 9.24 -7.86 -34.40
CA LEU A 717 10.26 -6.88 -34.05
C LEU A 717 10.77 -7.14 -32.62
N TYR A 718 9.90 -7.52 -31.69
CA TYR A 718 10.29 -7.81 -30.31
C TYR A 718 11.34 -8.92 -30.23
N VAL A 719 11.08 -10.09 -30.81
CA VAL A 719 12.04 -11.21 -30.82
C VAL A 719 13.31 -10.82 -31.59
N LEU A 720 13.15 -10.30 -32.81
CA LEU A 720 14.28 -10.08 -33.70
C LEU A 720 15.27 -9.07 -33.13
N PHE A 721 14.82 -8.00 -32.50
CA PHE A 721 15.72 -6.95 -32.01
C PHE A 721 16.16 -7.15 -30.56
N ASN A 722 15.37 -7.84 -29.72
CA ASN A 722 15.75 -8.07 -28.33
C ASN A 722 16.53 -9.38 -28.11
N CYS A 723 16.43 -10.37 -28.99
CA CYS A 723 17.10 -11.67 -28.80
C CYS A 723 18.37 -11.88 -29.63
N THR A 724 18.73 -10.95 -30.51
CA THR A 724 19.86 -11.13 -31.43
C THR A 724 20.80 -9.93 -31.43
N GLU A 725 21.99 -10.12 -31.98
CA GLU A 725 22.96 -9.07 -32.29
C GLU A 725 22.86 -8.62 -33.75
N TYR A 726 23.44 -7.44 -34.04
CA TYR A 726 23.46 -6.87 -35.39
C TYR A 726 23.98 -7.85 -36.44
N GLU A 727 25.09 -8.54 -36.17
CA GLU A 727 25.71 -9.47 -37.12
C GLU A 727 24.80 -10.65 -37.49
N THR A 728 24.00 -11.14 -36.54
CA THR A 728 23.03 -12.21 -36.79
C THR A 728 21.85 -11.67 -37.62
N ARG A 729 21.33 -10.48 -37.29
CA ARG A 729 20.25 -9.85 -38.06
C ARG A 729 20.67 -9.51 -39.48
N HIS A 730 21.83 -8.89 -39.65
CA HIS A 730 22.37 -8.46 -40.94
C HIS A 730 22.39 -9.60 -41.96
N LYS A 731 22.68 -10.82 -41.51
CA LYS A 731 22.70 -12.02 -42.37
C LYS A 731 21.32 -12.62 -42.67
N ASN A 732 20.35 -12.47 -41.76
CA ASN A 732 19.16 -13.32 -41.76
C ASN A 732 17.81 -12.57 -41.74
N PHE A 733 17.79 -11.24 -41.55
CA PHE A 733 16.56 -10.48 -41.26
C PHE A 733 15.41 -10.76 -42.24
N TYR A 734 15.66 -10.62 -43.55
CA TYR A 734 14.63 -10.87 -44.56
C TYR A 734 14.26 -12.36 -44.68
N ASN A 735 15.24 -13.26 -44.56
CA ASN A 735 14.98 -14.72 -44.58
C ASN A 735 14.08 -15.14 -43.42
N TRP A 736 14.25 -14.53 -42.24
CA TRP A 736 13.39 -14.74 -41.08
C TRP A 736 11.96 -14.27 -41.30
N LEU A 737 11.77 -13.10 -41.91
CA LEU A 737 10.43 -12.60 -42.27
C LEU A 737 9.72 -13.53 -43.26
N ASP A 738 10.46 -14.02 -44.26
CA ASP A 738 9.92 -14.94 -45.25
C ASP A 738 9.63 -16.33 -44.65
N CYS A 739 10.47 -16.79 -43.72
CA CYS A 739 10.21 -18.00 -42.93
C CYS A 739 8.92 -17.88 -42.11
N TYR A 740 8.78 -16.79 -41.35
CA TYR A 740 7.55 -16.50 -40.59
C TYR A 740 6.33 -16.53 -41.50
N TYR A 741 6.37 -15.81 -42.62
CA TYR A 741 5.23 -15.67 -43.52
C TYR A 741 4.87 -17.01 -44.19
N THR A 742 5.87 -17.78 -44.61
CA THR A 742 5.68 -19.13 -45.19
C THR A 742 5.01 -20.06 -44.17
N GLN A 743 5.45 -20.04 -42.91
CA GLN A 743 4.82 -20.84 -41.87
C GLN A 743 3.41 -20.35 -41.53
N LEU A 744 3.15 -19.04 -41.59
CA LEU A 744 1.81 -18.47 -41.38
C LEU A 744 0.86 -18.97 -42.46
N GLU A 745 1.27 -18.94 -43.73
CA GLU A 745 0.51 -19.47 -44.86
C GLU A 745 0.21 -20.96 -44.70
N LYS A 746 1.23 -21.76 -44.36
CA LYS A 746 1.07 -23.18 -44.07
C LYS A 746 0.03 -23.42 -42.96
N SER A 747 0.18 -22.72 -41.83
CA SER A 747 -0.70 -22.89 -40.67
C SER A 747 -2.15 -22.50 -40.97
N LEU A 748 -2.37 -21.43 -41.73
CA LEU A 748 -3.69 -21.00 -42.18
C LEU A 748 -4.34 -22.00 -43.16
N SER A 749 -3.53 -22.63 -44.01
CA SER A 749 -4.02 -23.59 -45.01
C SER A 749 -4.67 -24.82 -44.37
N ASN A 750 -4.20 -25.23 -43.20
CA ASN A 750 -4.81 -26.31 -42.40
C ASN A 750 -6.27 -26.01 -42.02
N PHE A 751 -6.69 -24.74 -42.04
CA PHE A 751 -8.04 -24.30 -41.73
C PHE A 751 -8.80 -23.78 -42.96
N GLY A 752 -8.26 -23.99 -44.16
CA GLY A 752 -8.85 -23.52 -45.42
C GLY A 752 -8.69 -22.02 -45.69
N LEU A 753 -7.81 -21.33 -44.97
CA LEU A 753 -7.52 -19.91 -45.15
C LEU A 753 -6.23 -19.70 -45.95
N LYS A 754 -6.11 -18.53 -46.60
CA LYS A 754 -4.89 -18.14 -47.33
C LYS A 754 -4.34 -16.83 -46.78
N ALA A 755 -3.03 -16.82 -46.51
CA ALA A 755 -2.34 -15.66 -45.93
C ALA A 755 -2.58 -14.38 -46.73
N ASN A 756 -2.48 -14.44 -48.07
CA ASN A 756 -2.67 -13.29 -48.95
C ASN A 756 -4.05 -12.60 -48.85
N TYR A 757 -5.07 -13.24 -48.29
CA TYR A 757 -6.40 -12.63 -48.10
C TYR A 757 -6.63 -12.13 -46.67
N VAL A 758 -5.98 -12.75 -45.68
CA VAL A 758 -6.17 -12.40 -44.26
C VAL A 758 -5.09 -11.46 -43.74
N TYR A 759 -3.85 -11.62 -44.18
CA TYR A 759 -2.69 -10.77 -43.84
C TYR A 759 -1.62 -10.85 -44.94
N PRO A 760 -1.70 -9.98 -45.96
CA PRO A 760 -0.74 -9.93 -47.07
C PRO A 760 0.71 -9.64 -46.65
N ARG A 761 1.69 -10.14 -47.43
CA ARG A 761 3.14 -9.97 -47.17
C ARG A 761 3.61 -8.51 -47.21
N ASP A 762 3.08 -7.73 -48.15
CA ASP A 762 3.32 -6.28 -48.27
C ASP A 762 2.70 -5.51 -47.09
N LYS A 763 1.57 -6.00 -46.56
CA LYS A 763 0.99 -5.46 -45.33
C LYS A 763 1.88 -5.73 -44.12
N LEU A 764 2.51 -6.91 -44.04
CA LEU A 764 3.53 -7.18 -43.02
C LEU A 764 4.70 -6.19 -43.10
N ASP A 765 5.24 -5.92 -44.30
CA ASP A 765 6.31 -4.92 -44.46
C ASP A 765 5.88 -3.53 -43.98
N ALA A 766 4.68 -3.11 -44.35
CA ALA A 766 4.13 -1.81 -43.93
C ALA A 766 3.94 -1.73 -42.40
N ASP A 767 3.53 -2.82 -41.76
CA ASP A 767 3.35 -2.88 -40.31
C ASP A 767 4.70 -2.88 -39.58
N LEU A 768 5.72 -3.56 -40.11
CA LEU A 768 7.09 -3.51 -39.56
C LEU A 768 7.62 -2.07 -39.55
N MET A 769 7.45 -1.32 -40.64
CA MET A 769 7.84 0.10 -40.70
C MET A 769 7.05 0.95 -39.69
N ARG A 770 5.73 0.75 -39.62
CA ARG A 770 4.86 1.49 -38.70
C ARG A 770 5.24 1.30 -37.23
N TYR A 771 5.53 0.07 -36.84
CA TYR A 771 5.93 -0.25 -35.46
C TYR A 771 7.39 0.06 -35.18
N GLY A 772 8.25 0.15 -36.20
CA GLY A 772 9.68 0.38 -36.09
C GLY A 772 10.04 1.53 -35.17
N LYS A 773 9.47 2.72 -35.36
CA LYS A 773 9.81 3.90 -34.54
C LYS A 773 9.53 3.70 -33.04
N MET A 774 8.38 3.12 -32.68
CA MET A 774 8.03 2.85 -31.28
C MET A 774 8.91 1.72 -30.72
N MET A 775 9.09 0.65 -31.51
CA MET A 775 9.86 -0.52 -31.09
C MET A 775 11.35 -0.19 -30.90
N PHE A 776 11.91 0.74 -31.67
CA PHE A 776 13.29 1.19 -31.47
C PHE A 776 13.52 1.71 -30.04
N GLY A 777 12.63 2.61 -29.57
CA GLY A 777 12.70 3.12 -28.20
C GLY A 777 12.52 2.00 -27.16
N TRP A 778 11.52 1.13 -27.38
CA TRP A 778 11.25 0.01 -26.48
C TRP A 778 12.41 -1.00 -26.40
N CYS A 779 13.06 -1.31 -27.52
CA CYS A 779 14.24 -2.17 -27.55
C CYS A 779 15.42 -1.58 -26.77
N ILE A 780 15.56 -0.25 -26.72
CA ILE A 780 16.60 0.39 -25.89
C ILE A 780 16.26 0.22 -24.40
N VAL A 781 15.00 0.43 -24.00
CA VAL A 781 14.53 0.17 -22.62
C VAL A 781 14.76 -1.29 -22.23
N LEU A 782 14.45 -2.23 -23.12
CA LEU A 782 14.72 -3.64 -22.85
C LEU A 782 16.22 -3.93 -22.80
N CYS A 783 17.05 -3.33 -23.66
CA CYS A 783 18.49 -3.49 -23.59
C CYS A 783 19.06 -3.10 -22.22
N SER A 784 18.56 -2.02 -21.60
CA SER A 784 19.00 -1.62 -20.27
C SER A 784 18.59 -2.59 -19.17
N ILE A 785 17.67 -3.53 -19.43
CA ILE A 785 17.31 -4.65 -18.54
C ILE A 785 18.15 -5.89 -18.90
N LEU A 786 18.27 -6.19 -20.20
CA LEU A 786 18.93 -7.39 -20.73
C LEU A 786 20.44 -7.44 -20.43
N THR A 787 21.11 -6.28 -20.36
CA THR A 787 22.57 -6.22 -20.18
C THR A 787 23.03 -6.26 -18.72
N VAL A 788 22.09 -6.26 -17.78
CA VAL A 788 22.33 -6.15 -16.33
C VAL A 788 22.75 -7.49 -15.74
N LYS A 789 23.81 -7.50 -14.93
CA LYS A 789 24.23 -8.69 -14.18
C LYS A 789 23.25 -9.02 -13.06
N PRO A 790 23.17 -10.29 -12.61
CA PRO A 790 22.30 -10.68 -11.50
C PRO A 790 22.45 -9.81 -10.24
N GLU A 791 23.68 -9.41 -9.90
CA GLU A 791 24.00 -8.56 -8.73
C GLU A 791 23.42 -7.14 -8.85
N GLU A 792 23.47 -6.54 -10.03
CA GLU A 792 22.90 -5.21 -10.31
C GLU A 792 21.37 -5.30 -10.41
N ALA A 793 20.86 -6.38 -10.99
CA ALA A 793 19.43 -6.66 -11.07
C ALA A 793 18.80 -6.83 -9.67
N ALA A 794 19.56 -7.38 -8.71
CA ALA A 794 19.18 -7.45 -7.29
C ALA A 794 18.93 -6.06 -6.70
N LYS A 795 19.86 -5.13 -6.91
CA LYS A 795 19.76 -3.75 -6.42
C LYS A 795 18.61 -2.98 -7.07
N ILE A 796 18.43 -3.17 -8.38
CA ILE A 796 17.29 -2.59 -9.10
C ILE A 796 15.99 -3.15 -8.54
N LYS A 797 15.91 -4.47 -8.32
CA LYS A 797 14.75 -5.13 -7.72
C LYS A 797 14.47 -4.63 -6.29
N GLU A 798 15.47 -4.54 -5.43
CA GLU A 798 15.34 -3.98 -4.07
C GLU A 798 14.85 -2.53 -4.10
N SER A 799 15.37 -1.71 -5.03
CA SER A 799 14.88 -0.34 -5.26
C SER A 799 13.43 -0.31 -5.75
N MET A 800 13.06 -1.21 -6.66
CA MET A 800 11.69 -1.36 -7.15
C MET A 800 10.71 -1.85 -6.07
N GLU A 801 11.20 -2.64 -5.10
CA GLU A 801 10.42 -3.18 -3.98
C GLU A 801 10.35 -2.22 -2.78
N ALA A 802 11.14 -1.14 -2.78
CA ALA A 802 11.14 -0.15 -1.72
C ALA A 802 9.83 0.67 -1.72
N GLU A 803 9.12 0.69 -0.59
CA GLU A 803 7.88 1.47 -0.37
C GLU A 803 8.08 3.00 -0.53
N VAL A 804 9.33 3.45 -0.60
CA VAL A 804 9.71 4.84 -0.89
C VAL A 804 10.39 4.85 -2.26
N PRO A 805 9.87 5.59 -3.26
CA PRO A 805 10.58 5.75 -4.52
C PRO A 805 11.98 6.30 -4.24
N VAL A 806 13.01 5.56 -4.62
CA VAL A 806 14.35 6.13 -4.72
C VAL A 806 14.28 7.09 -5.91
N GLU A 807 14.48 8.38 -5.65
CA GLU A 807 14.53 9.38 -6.71
C GLU A 807 15.77 9.07 -7.56
N VAL A 808 15.56 8.43 -8.71
CA VAL A 808 16.65 8.08 -9.63
C VAL A 808 17.04 9.34 -10.38
N THR A 809 17.99 10.09 -9.82
CA THR A 809 18.52 11.31 -10.45
C THR A 809 19.54 11.00 -11.55
N ASP A 810 20.16 9.81 -11.51
CA ASP A 810 21.15 9.38 -12.49
C ASP A 810 21.05 7.86 -12.73
N ALA A 811 20.93 7.42 -13.99
CA ALA A 811 20.94 6.00 -14.32
C ALA A 811 22.33 5.35 -14.15
N ALA A 812 23.41 6.15 -14.13
CA ALA A 812 24.77 5.67 -13.87
C ALA A 812 24.92 5.05 -12.47
N ASP A 813 24.06 5.41 -11.52
CA ASP A 813 24.06 4.85 -10.16
C ASP A 813 23.73 3.34 -10.14
N PHE A 814 23.09 2.83 -11.19
CA PHE A 814 22.65 1.43 -11.29
C PHE A 814 23.53 0.56 -12.19
N PHE A 815 24.33 1.15 -13.08
CA PHE A 815 25.10 0.41 -14.09
C PHE A 815 26.61 0.44 -13.83
N GLN A 816 27.21 -0.74 -13.69
CA GLN A 816 28.66 -0.89 -13.64
C GLN A 816 29.30 -0.62 -15.02
N ALA A 817 30.59 -0.30 -15.01
CA ALA A 817 31.34 0.07 -16.22
C ALA A 817 31.24 -0.97 -17.36
N ASP A 818 31.26 -2.26 -17.04
CA ASP A 818 31.15 -3.31 -18.06
C ASP A 818 29.71 -3.50 -18.58
N THR A 819 28.71 -3.28 -17.73
CA THR A 819 27.29 -3.19 -18.13
C THR A 819 27.08 -2.04 -19.10
N THR A 820 27.68 -0.88 -18.84
CA THR A 820 27.65 0.29 -19.74
C THR A 820 28.27 -0.03 -21.11
N VAL A 821 29.38 -0.76 -21.16
CA VAL A 821 30.01 -1.19 -22.42
C VAL A 821 29.10 -2.13 -23.22
N ARG A 822 28.46 -3.10 -22.56
CA ARG A 822 27.50 -4.00 -23.21
C ARG A 822 26.28 -3.25 -23.75
N LEU A 823 25.70 -2.36 -22.94
CA LEU A 823 24.56 -1.53 -23.34
C LEU A 823 24.90 -0.68 -24.56
N LYS A 824 26.03 0.04 -24.53
CA LYS A 824 26.52 0.83 -25.66
C LYS A 824 26.67 0.00 -26.94
N THR A 825 27.26 -1.19 -26.83
CA THR A 825 27.47 -2.09 -27.97
C THR A 825 26.14 -2.53 -28.57
N ARG A 826 25.19 -2.94 -27.71
CA ARG A 826 23.87 -3.41 -28.14
C ARG A 826 23.03 -2.30 -28.77
N VAL A 827 23.01 -1.11 -28.16
CA VAL A 827 22.34 0.09 -28.71
C VAL A 827 22.92 0.49 -30.05
N THR A 828 24.25 0.47 -30.20
CA THR A 828 24.91 0.75 -31.50
C THR A 828 24.47 -0.26 -32.57
N GLY A 829 24.39 -1.54 -32.21
CA GLY A 829 23.88 -2.58 -33.11
C GLY A 829 22.40 -2.39 -33.49
N LEU A 830 21.57 -1.91 -32.58
CA LEU A 830 20.18 -1.54 -32.87
C LEU A 830 20.12 -0.39 -33.87
N ILE A 831 20.86 0.70 -33.65
CA ILE A 831 20.89 1.85 -34.56
C ILE A 831 21.24 1.40 -35.97
N LYS A 832 22.33 0.64 -36.14
CA LYS A 832 22.75 0.11 -37.45
C LYS A 832 21.63 -0.69 -38.11
N SER A 833 20.99 -1.59 -37.37
CA SER A 833 19.91 -2.43 -37.90
C SER A 833 18.70 -1.60 -38.36
N PHE A 834 18.25 -0.65 -37.53
CA PHE A 834 17.06 0.15 -37.85
C PHE A 834 17.31 1.12 -39.02
N VAL A 835 18.54 1.66 -39.15
CA VAL A 835 18.95 2.45 -40.33
C VAL A 835 18.99 1.57 -41.58
N GLU A 836 19.67 0.43 -41.51
CA GLU A 836 19.84 -0.48 -42.65
C GLU A 836 18.50 -0.97 -43.21
N TYR A 837 17.55 -1.30 -42.33
CA TYR A 837 16.24 -1.82 -42.72
C TYR A 837 15.18 -0.74 -42.94
N GLY A 838 15.54 0.55 -42.84
CA GLY A 838 14.63 1.66 -43.10
C GLY A 838 13.47 1.80 -42.11
N LEU A 839 13.62 1.31 -40.87
CA LEU A 839 12.56 1.26 -39.86
C LEU A 839 12.29 2.62 -39.16
N PHE A 840 13.00 3.67 -39.56
CA PHE A 840 12.81 5.04 -39.05
C PHE A 840 11.90 5.92 -39.90
N ILE A 841 11.54 5.47 -41.12
CA ILE A 841 10.92 6.28 -42.18
C ILE A 841 9.41 6.37 -42.02
#